data_AF-A0A2N2P968-F1
#
_entry.id   AF-A0A2N2P968-F1
#
_cell.length_a   1.000
_cell.length_b   1.000
_cell.length_c   1.000
_cell.angle_alpha   90.00
_cell.angle_beta   90.00
_cell.angle_gamma   90.00
#
_symmetry.space_group_name_H-M   'P 1'
#
loop_
_entity.id
_entity.type
_entity.pdbx_description
1 polymer ?
#
loop_
_entity_poly.entity_id
_entity_poly.type
_entity_poly.pdbx_seq_one_letter_code
_entity_poly.pdbx_strand_id
1 'polypeptide(L)'
;MTDPQTASIRPVFVKQRAAQKNERLRKKFADIFGLVSAVGGPTWVVLVCLFVFGIQLDRFPLQFSSQEAATQVFTRELLQKNFMGVEEKLLPAFWGMQTAFDYGSTVYIQILPYISFGSSILTARGFSVFASLVCIWLLAKFLKEFFGQSMGWLVGLILANSGAWLLLSRSAIPAMTLLGIYAAFWVLYLHYRFRSTKYAFGVVLVGAILFYGNLSGQILSISTVLILLVIDWRYHWANRKIFLAAFGLTLLCCLPWVRFLFQHPQSYTQLLQNNPPQWISDQGVFLLGKLLLNYLAAFDPGFWFLPTSIFTGQPAQWLLGPLGYLSVLLLPFLLYGMIHLVKERKNIPAARYLWILLLLAPTATLWQGNQLPSAAYVIIPLALFTTIGWERWVNRLARRNLLFQRWKTKISFGLFGLGAVGLLGISLLGMPAWTKDYGLNGIQYGAEQVYTAVKEIKTQHSRAKISISSGWIDQPDLLRRFFLPYMQNIQYDQLALFMENSSPELSEFYFLLRNDQLAHIADSGKFLPVEIIKTIQNPKGQPMFHLVYLTYRPEIKQILQEENENRHKLVEDSVNWQSQTLQIEHSRLDSGSVANLFDADLNTLVRTNKVNPLVLEIRFPQPVQMNAVQIRVGSEALQAEARVFLQNGKEPLVFSQFASRTNGNKDMQIDFDQPYTLQTIIISLKDSEATEITFVHLWEIIFLIP
;
A
#
# COMPACT_ATOMS: atom_id res chain seq x y z
N MET A 1 40.15 -44.81 -71.93
CA MET A 1 39.54 -45.87 -71.09
C MET A 1 38.80 -45.15 -69.97
N THR A 2 37.51 -44.78 -70.13
CA THR A 2 36.30 -45.60 -69.80
C THR A 2 36.35 -46.07 -68.33
N ASP A 3 35.47 -45.74 -67.39
CA ASP A 3 34.06 -45.31 -67.37
C ASP A 3 33.74 -44.72 -65.96
N PRO A 4 32.62 -43.98 -65.74
CA PRO A 4 32.32 -43.15 -64.57
C PRO A 4 31.28 -43.79 -63.61
N GLN A 5 30.63 -42.93 -62.78
CA GLN A 5 29.53 -43.18 -61.80
C GLN A 5 30.04 -43.35 -60.35
N THR A 6 29.55 -42.64 -59.31
CA THR A 6 28.15 -42.38 -58.95
C THR A 6 28.03 -41.29 -57.87
N ALA A 7 27.15 -40.33 -58.16
CA ALA A 7 26.01 -39.95 -57.33
C ALA A 7 26.20 -39.22 -55.99
N SER A 8 25.96 -37.91 -56.07
CA SER A 8 25.42 -37.07 -55.00
C SER A 8 24.05 -37.60 -54.53
N ILE A 9 23.96 -38.03 -53.28
CA ILE A 9 22.67 -38.20 -52.61
C ILE A 9 22.76 -37.62 -51.20
N ARG A 10 22.11 -36.46 -51.00
CA ARG A 10 21.11 -36.16 -49.96
C ARG A 10 21.05 -34.66 -49.65
N PRO A 11 19.88 -34.03 -49.93
CA PRO A 11 19.24 -33.25 -48.88
C PRO A 11 17.75 -33.58 -48.81
N VAL A 12 17.40 -34.81 -48.42
CA VAL A 12 15.99 -35.20 -48.18
C VAL A 12 15.72 -35.47 -46.69
N PHE A 13 16.72 -35.93 -45.94
CA PHE A 13 16.53 -36.32 -44.53
C PHE A 13 16.49 -35.16 -43.51
N VAL A 14 17.03 -33.98 -43.84
CA VAL A 14 17.02 -32.82 -42.92
C VAL A 14 15.71 -32.04 -43.02
N LYS A 15 15.12 -31.91 -44.22
CA LYS A 15 13.82 -31.26 -44.40
C LYS A 15 12.66 -32.09 -43.83
N GLN A 16 12.69 -33.42 -43.94
CA GLN A 16 11.63 -34.27 -43.37
C GLN A 16 11.62 -34.30 -41.84
N ARG A 17 12.78 -34.27 -41.16
CA ARG A 17 12.84 -34.19 -39.68
C ARG A 17 12.42 -32.82 -39.14
N ALA A 18 12.76 -31.73 -39.83
CA ALA A 18 12.31 -30.39 -39.45
C ALA A 18 10.80 -30.20 -39.70
N ALA A 19 10.27 -30.74 -40.81
CA ALA A 19 8.84 -30.75 -41.09
C ALA A 19 8.05 -31.60 -40.08
N GLN A 20 8.50 -32.81 -39.75
CA GLN A 20 7.86 -33.66 -38.72
C GLN A 20 7.94 -33.06 -37.31
N LYS A 21 9.02 -32.35 -36.96
CA LYS A 21 9.15 -31.66 -35.67
C LYS A 21 8.21 -30.44 -35.59
N ASN A 22 8.10 -29.67 -36.67
CA ASN A 22 7.16 -28.56 -36.78
C ASN A 22 5.70 -29.04 -36.87
N GLU A 23 5.43 -30.19 -37.46
CA GLU A 23 4.11 -30.81 -37.51
C GLU A 23 3.70 -31.42 -36.17
N ARG A 24 4.63 -32.02 -35.40
CA ARG A 24 4.40 -32.44 -34.01
C ARG A 24 4.21 -31.26 -33.06
N LEU A 25 4.93 -30.16 -33.26
CA LEU A 25 4.73 -28.91 -32.50
C LEU A 25 3.40 -28.26 -32.88
N ARG A 26 3.05 -28.19 -34.17
CA ARG A 26 1.74 -27.73 -34.64
C ARG A 26 0.62 -28.63 -34.14
N LYS A 27 0.78 -29.96 -34.10
CA LYS A 27 -0.19 -30.88 -33.49
C LYS A 27 -0.30 -30.66 -31.99
N LYS A 28 0.79 -30.49 -31.25
CA LYS A 28 0.73 -30.15 -29.82
C LYS A 28 0.11 -28.78 -29.55
N PHE A 29 0.39 -27.76 -30.38
CA PHE A 29 -0.25 -26.45 -30.29
C PHE A 29 -1.73 -26.50 -30.71
N ALA A 30 -2.06 -27.30 -31.72
CA ALA A 30 -3.42 -27.58 -32.16
C ALA A 30 -4.16 -28.55 -31.23
N ASP A 31 -3.48 -29.30 -30.37
CA ASP A 31 -4.05 -30.10 -29.28
C ASP A 31 -4.26 -29.23 -28.03
N ILE A 32 -3.41 -28.22 -27.80
CA ILE A 32 -3.61 -27.19 -26.78
C ILE A 32 -4.79 -26.28 -27.18
N PHE A 33 -4.88 -25.86 -28.44
CA PHE A 33 -6.05 -25.16 -29.00
C PHE A 33 -7.23 -26.10 -29.31
N GLY A 34 -6.97 -27.39 -29.51
CA GLY A 34 -7.98 -28.44 -29.73
C GLY A 34 -8.67 -28.84 -28.42
N LEU A 35 -7.95 -28.75 -27.29
CA LEU A 35 -8.54 -28.78 -25.96
C LEU A 35 -9.48 -27.58 -25.71
N VAL A 36 -9.24 -26.47 -26.42
CA VAL A 36 -10.06 -25.25 -26.38
C VAL A 36 -11.28 -25.36 -27.33
N SER A 37 -11.26 -26.23 -28.35
CA SER A 37 -12.38 -26.38 -29.29
C SER A 37 -13.31 -27.57 -29.03
N ALA A 38 -12.91 -28.57 -28.22
CA ALA A 38 -13.75 -29.73 -27.90
C ALA A 38 -14.84 -29.48 -26.82
N VAL A 39 -14.89 -28.27 -26.25
CA VAL A 39 -15.92 -27.87 -25.28
C VAL A 39 -16.37 -26.46 -25.66
N GLY A 40 -17.56 -26.30 -26.22
CA GLY A 40 -18.08 -25.00 -26.67
C GLY A 40 -18.45 -24.00 -25.55
N GLY A 41 -18.01 -24.22 -24.31
CA GLY A 41 -18.32 -23.37 -23.13
C GLY A 41 -17.11 -22.59 -22.58
N PRO A 42 -15.96 -23.24 -22.29
CA PRO A 42 -14.77 -22.58 -21.71
C PRO A 42 -14.22 -21.42 -22.53
N THR A 43 -14.21 -21.50 -23.86
CA THR A 43 -13.59 -20.49 -24.73
C THR A 43 -14.35 -19.18 -24.69
N TRP A 44 -15.68 -19.23 -24.74
CA TRP A 44 -16.52 -18.04 -24.64
C TRP A 44 -16.47 -17.39 -23.27
N VAL A 45 -16.34 -18.18 -22.20
CA VAL A 45 -16.15 -17.65 -20.84
C VAL A 45 -14.86 -16.86 -20.74
N VAL A 46 -13.76 -17.40 -21.27
CA VAL A 46 -12.47 -16.70 -21.30
C VAL A 46 -12.58 -15.41 -22.10
N LEU A 47 -13.27 -15.40 -23.26
CA LEU A 47 -13.48 -14.18 -24.05
C LEU A 47 -14.29 -13.13 -23.30
N VAL A 48 -15.38 -13.52 -22.63
CA VAL A 48 -16.18 -12.60 -21.81
C VAL A 48 -15.36 -12.06 -20.64
N CYS A 49 -14.62 -12.91 -19.93
CA CYS A 49 -13.77 -12.49 -18.83
C CYS A 49 -12.65 -11.55 -19.32
N LEU A 50 -12.02 -11.85 -20.46
CA LEU A 50 -11.00 -11.00 -21.08
C LEU A 50 -11.59 -9.63 -21.45
N PHE A 51 -12.81 -9.60 -22.01
CA PHE A 51 -13.52 -8.37 -22.32
C PHE A 51 -13.81 -7.55 -21.04
N VAL A 52 -14.42 -8.20 -20.04
CA VAL A 52 -14.84 -7.55 -18.78
C VAL A 52 -13.64 -7.02 -17.99
N PHE A 53 -12.56 -7.80 -17.90
CA PHE A 53 -11.38 -7.41 -17.13
C PHE A 53 -10.41 -6.53 -17.95
N GLY A 54 -10.39 -6.63 -19.28
CA GLY A 54 -9.38 -5.97 -20.12
C GLY A 54 -9.78 -4.62 -20.72
N ILE A 55 -11.07 -4.30 -20.85
CA ILE A 55 -11.50 -3.02 -21.45
C ILE A 55 -11.19 -1.83 -20.54
N GLN A 56 -10.60 -0.76 -21.10
CA GLN A 56 -10.27 0.48 -20.38
C GLN A 56 -9.42 0.25 -19.13
N LEU A 57 -8.46 -0.67 -19.22
CA LEU A 57 -7.64 -1.10 -18.09
C LEU A 57 -6.74 0.02 -17.54
N ASP A 58 -6.32 0.94 -18.40
CA ASP A 58 -5.62 2.19 -18.09
C ASP A 58 -6.51 3.20 -17.34
N ARG A 59 -7.82 3.20 -17.58
CA ARG A 59 -8.75 4.22 -17.04
C ARG A 59 -9.55 3.76 -15.82
N PHE A 60 -9.74 2.45 -15.65
CA PHE A 60 -10.48 1.89 -14.53
C PHE A 60 -9.75 0.69 -13.91
N PRO A 61 -9.50 0.70 -12.58
CA PRO A 61 -9.87 1.74 -11.61
C PRO A 61 -9.21 3.11 -11.85
N LEU A 62 -9.87 4.20 -11.43
CA LEU A 62 -9.45 5.58 -11.68
C LEU A 62 -8.07 5.89 -11.10
N GLN A 63 -7.79 5.37 -9.90
CA GLN A 63 -6.49 5.53 -9.26
C GLN A 63 -5.44 4.61 -9.88
N PHE A 64 -4.17 4.99 -9.85
CA PHE A 64 -3.06 4.05 -10.03
C PHE A 64 -2.10 4.25 -8.85
N SER A 65 -2.21 3.36 -7.87
CA SER A 65 -1.56 3.54 -6.57
C SER A 65 -0.09 3.13 -6.57
N SER A 66 0.65 3.58 -5.54
CA SER A 66 2.00 3.11 -5.26
C SER A 66 2.09 1.58 -5.15
N GLN A 67 1.08 0.93 -4.56
CA GLN A 67 1.00 -0.53 -4.46
C GLN A 67 0.90 -1.24 -5.81
N GLU A 68 0.23 -0.62 -6.79
CA GLU A 68 0.16 -1.13 -8.17
C GLU A 68 1.51 -0.96 -8.89
N ALA A 69 2.22 0.13 -8.63
CA ALA A 69 3.51 0.42 -9.23
C ALA A 69 4.66 -0.44 -8.66
N ALA A 70 4.60 -0.75 -7.37
CA ALA A 70 5.71 -1.29 -6.57
C ALA A 70 6.39 -2.49 -7.19
N THR A 71 5.61 -3.51 -7.53
CA THR A 71 6.16 -4.78 -8.00
C THR A 71 6.97 -4.58 -9.28
N GLN A 72 6.49 -3.75 -10.21
CA GLN A 72 7.23 -3.46 -11.45
C GLN A 72 8.46 -2.58 -11.22
N VAL A 73 8.38 -1.61 -10.31
CA VAL A 73 9.55 -0.79 -9.94
C VAL A 73 10.65 -1.69 -9.37
N PHE A 74 10.31 -2.56 -8.41
CA PHE A 74 11.27 -3.49 -7.83
C PHE A 74 11.80 -4.51 -8.84
N THR A 75 10.95 -5.01 -9.75
CA THR A 75 11.39 -5.90 -10.84
C THR A 75 12.42 -5.21 -11.72
N ARG A 76 12.18 -3.96 -12.11
CA ARG A 76 13.13 -3.19 -12.93
C ARG A 76 14.44 -2.95 -12.18
N GLU A 77 14.36 -2.49 -10.93
CA GLU A 77 15.55 -2.24 -10.11
C GLU A 77 16.37 -3.52 -9.91
N LEU A 78 15.70 -4.67 -9.70
CA LEU A 78 16.35 -5.98 -9.60
C LEU A 78 17.11 -6.34 -10.88
N LEU A 79 16.50 -6.12 -12.06
CA LEU A 79 17.13 -6.40 -13.34
C LEU A 79 18.30 -5.44 -13.65
N GLN A 80 18.15 -4.15 -13.34
CA GLN A 80 19.20 -3.15 -13.50
C GLN A 80 20.43 -3.44 -12.62
N LYS A 81 20.20 -4.01 -11.44
CA LYS A 81 21.25 -4.39 -10.48
C LYS A 81 21.71 -5.85 -10.62
N ASN A 82 21.49 -6.51 -11.75
CA ASN A 82 21.92 -7.90 -11.99
C ASN A 82 21.49 -8.89 -10.90
N PHE A 83 20.22 -8.84 -10.49
CA PHE A 83 19.63 -9.65 -9.41
C PHE A 83 20.15 -9.35 -8.00
N MET A 84 20.80 -8.20 -7.82
CA MET A 84 21.18 -7.67 -6.51
C MET A 84 20.07 -6.76 -5.96
N GLY A 85 19.70 -6.95 -4.70
CA GLY A 85 18.76 -6.08 -3.99
C GLY A 85 19.32 -4.68 -3.72
N VAL A 86 18.53 -3.85 -3.03
CA VAL A 86 18.95 -2.48 -2.64
C VAL A 86 20.23 -2.49 -1.81
N GLU A 87 20.42 -3.51 -0.98
CA GLU A 87 21.60 -3.71 -0.11
C GLU A 87 22.70 -4.57 -0.74
N GLU A 88 22.74 -4.66 -2.07
CA GLU A 88 23.73 -5.46 -2.81
C GLU A 88 23.75 -6.94 -2.41
N LYS A 89 22.60 -7.48 -1.99
CA LYS A 89 22.44 -8.90 -1.72
C LYS A 89 21.84 -9.61 -2.93
N LEU A 90 22.52 -10.66 -3.39
CA LEU A 90 22.03 -11.51 -4.47
C LEU A 90 20.73 -12.22 -4.05
N LEU A 91 19.71 -12.15 -4.91
CA LEU A 91 18.39 -12.79 -4.75
C LEU A 91 17.75 -12.46 -3.38
N PRO A 92 17.35 -11.19 -3.15
CA PRO A 92 16.67 -10.81 -1.93
C PRO A 92 15.34 -11.56 -1.77
N ALA A 93 15.00 -11.93 -0.54
CA ALA A 93 13.73 -12.60 -0.26
C ALA A 93 12.54 -11.63 -0.30
N PHE A 94 12.76 -10.38 0.17
CA PHE A 94 11.75 -9.34 0.21
C PHE A 94 12.29 -7.96 -0.20
N TRP A 95 11.37 -7.07 -0.55
CA TRP A 95 11.55 -5.65 -0.84
C TRP A 95 10.61 -4.81 0.02
N GLY A 96 11.08 -3.62 0.39
CA GLY A 96 10.29 -2.61 1.09
C GLY A 96 10.07 -1.35 0.26
N MET A 97 8.94 -0.68 0.47
CA MET A 97 8.66 0.64 -0.13
C MET A 97 9.36 1.77 0.61
N GLN A 98 9.40 1.70 1.94
CA GLN A 98 10.12 2.64 2.82
C GLN A 98 10.98 1.86 3.81
N THR A 99 10.37 1.43 4.92
CA THR A 99 11.03 0.78 6.06
C THR A 99 10.53 -0.65 6.29
N ALA A 100 9.32 -0.99 5.85
CA ALA A 100 8.74 -2.32 6.00
C ALA A 100 8.87 -3.17 4.71
N PHE A 101 9.34 -4.42 4.87
CA PHE A 101 9.46 -5.41 3.79
C PHE A 101 8.17 -6.23 3.63
N ASP A 102 7.44 -6.06 2.52
CA ASP A 102 6.15 -6.75 2.30
C ASP A 102 5.95 -7.26 0.85
N TYR A 103 6.96 -7.16 -0.02
CA TYR A 103 6.92 -7.68 -1.39
C TYR A 103 7.98 -8.75 -1.56
N GLY A 104 7.68 -9.91 -2.14
CA GLY A 104 8.70 -10.94 -2.41
C GLY A 104 8.50 -11.65 -3.75
N SER A 105 7.91 -12.84 -3.75
CA SER A 105 7.78 -13.71 -4.93
C SER A 105 7.08 -13.03 -6.12
N THR A 106 6.17 -12.08 -5.85
CA THR A 106 5.48 -11.30 -6.88
C THR A 106 6.43 -10.45 -7.73
N VAL A 107 7.54 -9.98 -7.17
CA VAL A 107 8.59 -9.23 -7.89
C VAL A 107 9.26 -10.11 -8.95
N TYR A 108 9.56 -11.36 -8.59
CA TYR A 108 10.15 -12.32 -9.52
C TYR A 108 9.16 -12.74 -10.61
N ILE A 109 7.89 -12.93 -10.26
CA ILE A 109 6.84 -13.31 -11.20
C ILE A 109 6.63 -12.23 -12.28
N GLN A 110 6.81 -10.96 -11.93
CA GLN A 110 6.67 -9.82 -12.84
C GLN A 110 7.86 -9.64 -13.82
N ILE A 111 8.94 -10.41 -13.70
CA ILE A 111 10.10 -10.33 -14.62
C ILE A 111 9.68 -10.55 -16.08
N LEU A 112 8.91 -11.60 -16.36
CA LEU A 112 8.50 -11.92 -17.74
C LEU A 112 7.58 -10.85 -18.35
N PRO A 113 6.52 -10.38 -17.66
CA PRO A 113 5.75 -9.23 -18.11
C PRO A 113 6.59 -7.99 -18.36
N TYR A 114 7.49 -7.65 -17.43
CA TYR A 114 8.34 -6.46 -17.53
C TYR A 114 9.30 -6.52 -18.72
N ILE A 115 9.99 -7.65 -18.95
CA ILE A 115 10.91 -7.80 -20.09
C ILE A 115 10.14 -7.73 -21.41
N SER A 116 8.91 -8.26 -21.44
CA SER A 116 8.12 -8.33 -22.67
C SER A 116 7.48 -7.00 -23.06
N PHE A 117 7.07 -6.18 -22.09
CA PHE A 117 6.24 -4.99 -22.36
C PHE A 117 6.71 -3.70 -21.66
N GLY A 118 7.76 -3.75 -20.84
CA GLY A 118 8.25 -2.62 -20.04
C GLY A 118 7.30 -2.20 -18.92
N SER A 119 7.68 -1.12 -18.20
CA SER A 119 6.84 -0.50 -17.17
C SER A 119 5.72 0.31 -17.81
N SER A 120 4.47 -0.07 -17.55
CA SER A 120 3.29 0.72 -17.91
C SER A 120 2.08 0.26 -17.07
N ILE A 121 1.07 1.13 -16.94
CA ILE A 121 -0.19 0.78 -16.25
C ILE A 121 -0.82 -0.47 -16.89
N LEU A 122 -0.83 -0.51 -18.24
CA LEU A 122 -1.36 -1.64 -19.00
C LEU A 122 -0.58 -2.94 -18.74
N THR A 123 0.74 -2.89 -18.65
CA THR A 123 1.54 -4.08 -18.31
C THR A 123 1.22 -4.57 -16.91
N ALA A 124 1.19 -3.66 -15.93
CA ALA A 124 0.98 -3.99 -14.53
C ALA A 124 -0.40 -4.63 -14.28
N ARG A 125 -1.44 -3.96 -14.78
CA ARG A 125 -2.83 -4.43 -14.65
C ARG A 125 -3.13 -5.61 -15.56
N GLY A 126 -2.56 -5.63 -16.77
CA GLY A 126 -2.73 -6.72 -17.73
C GLY A 126 -2.22 -8.05 -17.18
N PHE A 127 -1.14 -8.01 -16.40
CA PHE A 127 -0.68 -9.19 -15.67
C PHE A 127 -1.68 -9.67 -14.61
N SER A 128 -2.35 -8.74 -13.91
CA SER A 128 -3.40 -9.10 -12.93
C SER A 128 -4.63 -9.71 -13.59
N VAL A 129 -5.01 -9.23 -14.79
CA VAL A 129 -6.03 -9.88 -15.62
C VAL A 129 -5.61 -11.29 -16.00
N PHE A 130 -4.36 -11.49 -16.43
CA PHE A 130 -3.83 -12.81 -16.73
C PHE A 130 -3.88 -13.74 -15.51
N ALA A 131 -3.42 -13.28 -14.34
CA ALA A 131 -3.47 -14.03 -13.09
C ALA A 131 -4.91 -14.41 -12.70
N SER A 132 -5.86 -13.50 -12.90
CA SER A 132 -7.30 -13.75 -12.72
C SER A 132 -7.82 -14.87 -13.63
N LEU A 133 -7.48 -14.85 -14.91
CA LEU A 133 -7.88 -15.91 -15.86
C LEU A 133 -7.29 -17.27 -15.50
N VAL A 134 -6.02 -17.31 -15.08
CA VAL A 134 -5.37 -18.54 -14.58
C VAL A 134 -6.08 -19.06 -13.33
N CYS A 135 -6.43 -18.18 -12.39
CA CYS A 135 -7.19 -18.54 -11.19
C CYS A 135 -8.56 -19.13 -11.57
N ILE A 136 -9.32 -18.48 -12.45
CA ILE A 136 -10.61 -18.96 -12.94
C ILE A 136 -10.49 -20.35 -13.57
N TRP A 137 -9.47 -20.56 -14.40
CA TRP A 137 -9.22 -21.86 -15.01
C TRP A 137 -8.94 -22.94 -13.96
N LEU A 138 -8.13 -22.65 -12.93
CA LEU A 138 -7.85 -23.56 -11.82
C LEU A 138 -9.11 -23.90 -11.02
N LEU A 139 -9.99 -22.92 -10.75
CA LEU A 139 -11.24 -23.13 -10.03
C LEU A 139 -12.26 -23.94 -10.86
N ALA A 140 -12.34 -23.68 -12.17
CA ALA A 140 -13.16 -24.50 -13.07
C ALA A 140 -12.67 -25.95 -13.10
N LYS A 141 -11.34 -26.16 -13.13
CA LYS A 141 -10.72 -27.48 -13.03
C LYS A 141 -11.03 -28.14 -11.68
N PHE A 142 -10.93 -27.39 -10.58
CA PHE A 142 -11.27 -27.85 -9.23
C PHE A 142 -12.71 -28.41 -9.17
N LEU A 143 -13.69 -27.67 -9.70
CA LEU A 143 -15.09 -28.10 -9.73
C LEU A 143 -15.32 -29.31 -10.64
N LYS A 144 -14.68 -29.34 -11.81
CA LYS A 144 -14.82 -30.44 -12.76
C LYS A 144 -14.25 -31.74 -12.20
N GLU A 145 -13.05 -31.71 -11.65
CA GLU A 145 -12.30 -32.91 -11.27
C GLU A 145 -12.69 -33.50 -9.91
N PHE A 146 -13.05 -32.66 -8.94
CA PHE A 146 -13.32 -33.10 -7.57
C PHE A 146 -14.80 -33.09 -7.19
N PHE A 147 -15.63 -32.33 -7.91
CA PHE A 147 -17.07 -32.20 -7.65
C PHE A 147 -17.95 -32.68 -8.81
N GLY A 148 -17.34 -33.10 -9.93
CA GLY A 148 -18.06 -33.62 -11.10
C GLY A 148 -19.02 -32.62 -11.75
N GLN A 149 -18.78 -31.32 -11.58
CA GLN A 149 -19.65 -30.26 -12.10
C GLN A 149 -19.45 -30.07 -13.60
N SER A 150 -20.50 -30.30 -14.39
CA SER A 150 -20.47 -30.18 -15.85
C SER A 150 -20.42 -28.73 -16.32
N MET A 151 -21.00 -27.82 -15.53
CA MET A 151 -20.98 -26.38 -15.73
C MET A 151 -19.99 -25.70 -14.77
N GLY A 152 -18.96 -26.41 -14.29
CA GLY A 152 -17.96 -25.84 -13.37
C GLY A 152 -17.21 -24.62 -13.93
N TRP A 153 -17.18 -24.43 -15.24
CA TRP A 153 -16.65 -23.23 -15.89
C TRP A 153 -17.46 -21.95 -15.60
N LEU A 154 -18.71 -22.05 -15.12
CA LEU A 154 -19.53 -20.89 -14.74
C LEU A 154 -18.92 -20.10 -13.59
N VAL A 155 -18.02 -20.70 -12.80
CA VAL A 155 -17.30 -19.99 -11.73
C VAL A 155 -16.61 -18.74 -12.26
N GLY A 156 -16.09 -18.77 -13.49
CA GLY A 156 -15.47 -17.60 -14.12
C GLY A 156 -16.44 -16.46 -14.36
N LEU A 157 -17.65 -16.75 -14.86
CA LEU A 157 -18.68 -15.73 -15.06
C LEU A 157 -19.26 -15.26 -13.74
N ILE A 158 -19.43 -16.14 -12.74
CA ILE A 158 -19.87 -15.76 -11.40
C ILE A 158 -18.87 -14.78 -10.76
N LEU A 159 -17.58 -15.05 -10.89
CA LEU A 159 -16.53 -14.13 -10.46
C LEU A 159 -16.53 -12.84 -11.29
N ALA A 160 -16.75 -12.89 -12.61
CA ALA A 160 -16.90 -11.68 -13.43
C ALA A 160 -18.15 -10.85 -13.06
N ASN A 161 -19.15 -11.42 -12.39
CA ASN A 161 -20.30 -10.71 -11.81
C ASN A 161 -20.05 -10.22 -10.38
N SER A 162 -18.83 -10.36 -9.87
CA SER A 162 -18.45 -9.83 -8.56
C SER A 162 -17.78 -8.48 -8.72
N GLY A 163 -18.29 -7.48 -7.99
CA GLY A 163 -17.63 -6.19 -7.87
C GLY A 163 -16.22 -6.30 -7.28
N ALA A 164 -16.04 -7.17 -6.28
CA ALA A 164 -14.73 -7.46 -5.69
C ALA A 164 -13.73 -7.99 -6.73
N TRP A 165 -14.11 -9.02 -7.49
CA TRP A 165 -13.21 -9.60 -8.49
C TRP A 165 -12.98 -8.64 -9.66
N LEU A 166 -13.98 -7.83 -10.03
CA LEU A 166 -13.83 -6.79 -11.06
C LEU A 166 -12.76 -5.75 -10.67
N LEU A 167 -12.78 -5.26 -9.43
CA LEU A 167 -11.74 -4.35 -8.93
C LEU A 167 -10.38 -5.03 -8.88
N LEU A 168 -10.28 -6.17 -8.18
CA LEU A 168 -9.01 -6.84 -7.90
C LEU A 168 -8.31 -7.37 -9.16
N SER A 169 -9.06 -7.89 -10.13
CA SER A 169 -8.49 -8.36 -11.40
C SER A 169 -7.89 -7.23 -12.24
N ARG A 170 -8.28 -5.98 -11.95
CA ARG A 170 -7.88 -4.77 -12.66
C ARG A 170 -6.95 -3.87 -11.86
N SER A 171 -6.72 -4.18 -10.59
CA SER A 171 -5.71 -3.53 -9.76
C SER A 171 -4.42 -4.33 -9.82
N ALA A 172 -3.30 -3.69 -10.17
CA ALA A 172 -2.00 -4.36 -10.24
C ALA A 172 -1.37 -4.68 -8.87
N ILE A 173 -2.19 -4.82 -7.82
CA ILE A 173 -1.74 -5.15 -6.48
C ILE A 173 -1.40 -6.66 -6.39
N PRO A 174 -0.48 -7.06 -5.49
CA PRO A 174 -0.10 -8.47 -5.31
C PRO A 174 -1.26 -9.45 -5.07
N ALA A 175 -2.37 -9.00 -4.47
CA ALA A 175 -3.46 -9.86 -4.01
C ALA A 175 -4.02 -10.79 -5.10
N MET A 176 -4.26 -10.29 -6.33
CA MET A 176 -4.80 -11.11 -7.42
C MET A 176 -3.83 -12.22 -7.84
N THR A 177 -2.53 -11.93 -7.86
CA THR A 177 -1.49 -12.94 -8.15
C THR A 177 -1.47 -14.02 -7.06
N LEU A 178 -1.55 -13.62 -5.79
CA LEU A 178 -1.55 -14.55 -4.65
C LEU A 178 -2.82 -15.40 -4.58
N LEU A 179 -3.99 -14.87 -4.96
CA LEU A 179 -5.22 -15.65 -5.12
C LEU A 179 -5.07 -16.77 -6.15
N GLY A 180 -4.43 -16.48 -7.29
CA GLY A 180 -4.11 -17.49 -8.31
C GLY A 180 -3.18 -18.59 -7.78
N ILE A 181 -2.14 -18.21 -7.04
CA ILE A 181 -1.21 -19.14 -6.39
C ILE A 181 -1.94 -19.98 -5.33
N TYR A 182 -2.83 -19.38 -4.53
CA TYR A 182 -3.60 -20.09 -3.52
C TYR A 182 -4.60 -21.09 -4.13
N ALA A 183 -5.26 -20.72 -5.23
CA ALA A 183 -6.09 -21.65 -5.99
C ALA A 183 -5.26 -22.82 -6.54
N ALA A 184 -4.04 -22.55 -7.05
CA ALA A 184 -3.12 -23.59 -7.51
C ALA A 184 -2.70 -24.52 -6.36
N PHE A 185 -2.42 -23.97 -5.17
CA PHE A 185 -2.12 -24.75 -3.97
C PHE A 185 -3.24 -25.74 -3.66
N TRP A 186 -4.50 -25.30 -3.62
CA TRP A 186 -5.64 -26.16 -3.33
C TRP A 186 -5.85 -27.25 -4.38
N VAL A 187 -5.74 -26.91 -5.66
CA VAL A 187 -5.81 -27.91 -6.74
C VAL A 187 -4.71 -28.96 -6.57
N LEU A 188 -3.46 -28.56 -6.34
CA LEU A 188 -2.34 -29.48 -6.13
C LEU A 188 -2.51 -30.31 -4.85
N TYR A 189 -3.04 -29.73 -3.79
CA TYR A 189 -3.29 -30.44 -2.54
C TYR A 189 -4.36 -31.53 -2.71
N LEU A 190 -5.44 -31.24 -3.44
CA LEU A 190 -6.45 -32.27 -3.74
C LEU A 190 -5.92 -33.35 -4.69
N HIS A 191 -5.04 -33.01 -5.64
CA HIS A 191 -4.34 -34.01 -6.44
C HIS A 191 -3.42 -34.87 -5.58
N TYR A 192 -2.72 -34.28 -4.61
CA TYR A 192 -1.93 -35.02 -3.63
C TYR A 192 -2.81 -36.00 -2.85
N ARG A 193 -3.98 -35.54 -2.39
CA ARG A 193 -4.86 -36.34 -1.56
C ARG A 193 -5.58 -37.47 -2.29
N PHE A 194 -6.02 -37.24 -3.52
CA PHE A 194 -6.95 -38.11 -4.24
C PHE A 194 -6.39 -38.76 -5.50
N ARG A 195 -5.22 -38.35 -6.00
CA ARG A 195 -4.66 -38.85 -7.27
C ARG A 195 -3.27 -39.46 -7.10
N SER A 196 -2.29 -38.69 -6.65
CA SER A 196 -0.91 -39.15 -6.57
C SER A 196 -0.13 -38.41 -5.49
N THR A 197 0.61 -39.16 -4.68
CA THR A 197 1.44 -38.62 -3.60
C THR A 197 2.57 -37.71 -4.11
N LYS A 198 2.98 -37.83 -5.38
CA LYS A 198 4.02 -36.99 -5.99
C LYS A 198 3.65 -35.50 -6.07
N TYR A 199 2.35 -35.17 -6.02
CA TYR A 199 1.93 -33.77 -5.99
C TYR A 199 2.33 -33.04 -4.69
N ALA A 200 2.79 -33.75 -3.66
CA ALA A 200 3.35 -33.15 -2.43
C ALA A 200 4.45 -32.12 -2.73
N PHE A 201 5.34 -32.39 -3.68
CA PHE A 201 6.40 -31.46 -4.06
C PHE A 201 5.84 -30.18 -4.70
N GLY A 202 4.79 -30.31 -5.52
CA GLY A 202 4.10 -29.15 -6.09
C GLY A 202 3.40 -28.31 -5.02
N VAL A 203 2.78 -28.96 -4.03
CA VAL A 203 2.17 -28.28 -2.87
C VAL A 203 3.22 -27.46 -2.10
N VAL A 204 4.41 -28.04 -1.86
CA VAL A 204 5.50 -27.32 -1.17
C VAL A 204 6.01 -26.15 -1.99
N LEU A 205 6.29 -26.32 -3.27
CA LEU A 205 6.81 -25.23 -4.12
C LEU A 205 5.80 -24.08 -4.27
N VAL A 206 4.54 -24.38 -4.53
CA VAL A 206 3.49 -23.35 -4.65
C VAL A 206 3.19 -22.73 -3.30
N GLY A 207 3.21 -23.50 -2.21
CA GLY A 207 3.11 -22.99 -0.85
C GLY A 207 4.25 -22.04 -0.49
N ALA A 208 5.48 -22.33 -0.91
CA ALA A 208 6.63 -21.45 -0.73
C ALA A 208 6.47 -20.16 -1.54
N ILE A 209 6.03 -20.23 -2.81
CA ILE A 209 5.76 -19.03 -3.61
C ILE A 209 4.71 -18.14 -2.93
N LEU A 210 3.64 -18.74 -2.37
CA LEU A 210 2.63 -18.01 -1.61
C LEU A 210 3.20 -17.37 -0.34
N PHE A 211 4.01 -18.11 0.41
CA PHE A 211 4.69 -17.64 1.62
C PHE A 211 5.56 -16.41 1.33
N TYR A 212 6.38 -16.44 0.29
CA TYR A 212 7.21 -15.30 -0.08
C TYR A 212 6.45 -14.15 -0.74
N GLY A 213 5.12 -14.23 -0.93
CA GLY A 213 4.34 -13.19 -1.59
C GLY A 213 4.34 -11.86 -0.85
N ASN A 214 3.77 -11.89 0.35
CA ASN A 214 3.66 -10.80 1.32
C ASN A 214 3.27 -11.40 2.70
N LEU A 215 3.11 -10.58 3.74
CA LEU A 215 2.78 -11.10 5.07
C LEU A 215 1.43 -11.85 5.11
N SER A 216 0.41 -11.38 4.38
CA SER A 216 -0.87 -12.08 4.28
C SER A 216 -0.70 -13.48 3.67
N GLY A 217 0.18 -13.63 2.67
CA GLY A 217 0.56 -14.91 2.08
C GLY A 217 1.30 -15.83 3.07
N GLN A 218 2.16 -15.29 3.94
CA GLN A 218 2.81 -16.05 5.01
C GLN A 218 1.79 -16.62 6.00
N ILE A 219 0.90 -15.76 6.53
CA ILE A 219 -0.13 -16.17 7.50
C ILE A 219 -1.05 -17.24 6.88
N LEU A 220 -1.51 -17.00 5.66
CA LEU A 220 -2.41 -17.92 4.95
C LEU A 220 -1.74 -19.27 4.63
N SER A 221 -0.48 -19.25 4.17
CA SER A 221 0.25 -20.47 3.83
C SER A 221 0.57 -21.31 5.07
N ILE A 222 1.07 -20.69 6.15
CA ILE A 222 1.38 -21.39 7.41
C ILE A 222 0.10 -22.00 8.00
N SER A 223 -0.97 -21.20 8.14
CA SER A 223 -2.23 -21.68 8.71
C SER A 223 -2.82 -22.83 7.90
N THR A 224 -2.81 -22.71 6.57
CA THR A 224 -3.31 -23.75 5.66
C THR A 224 -2.50 -25.04 5.81
N VAL A 225 -1.18 -24.97 5.78
CA VAL A 225 -0.32 -26.17 5.91
C VAL A 225 -0.51 -26.83 7.26
N LEU A 226 -0.50 -26.07 8.37
CA LEU A 226 -0.67 -26.63 9.71
C LEU A 226 -2.01 -27.35 9.89
N ILE A 227 -3.12 -26.74 9.43
CA ILE A 227 -4.43 -27.36 9.52
C ILE A 227 -4.49 -28.65 8.68
N LEU A 228 -3.93 -28.64 7.48
CA LEU A 228 -3.92 -29.81 6.61
C LEU A 228 -3.05 -30.95 7.18
N LEU A 229 -1.91 -30.63 7.78
CA LEU A 229 -1.05 -31.61 8.48
C LEU A 229 -1.80 -32.33 9.59
N VAL A 230 -2.62 -31.61 10.36
CA VAL A 230 -3.42 -32.18 11.45
C VAL A 230 -4.58 -33.01 10.90
N ILE A 231 -5.38 -32.45 9.98
CA ILE A 231 -6.59 -33.09 9.45
C ILE A 231 -6.25 -34.37 8.67
N ASP A 232 -5.14 -34.37 7.92
CA ASP A 232 -4.70 -35.51 7.11
C ASP A 232 -3.49 -36.24 7.69
N TRP A 233 -3.20 -36.10 9.00
CA TRP A 233 -2.04 -36.72 9.67
C TRP A 233 -1.87 -38.21 9.34
N ARG A 234 -2.96 -38.98 9.43
CA ARG A 234 -2.95 -40.42 9.10
C ARG A 234 -2.51 -40.69 7.66
N TYR A 235 -2.92 -39.84 6.72
CA TYR A 235 -2.54 -39.96 5.31
C TYR A 235 -1.07 -39.61 5.08
N HIS A 236 -0.57 -38.54 5.73
CA HIS A 236 0.84 -38.17 5.66
C HIS A 236 1.74 -39.27 6.23
N TRP A 237 1.36 -39.84 7.37
CA TRP A 237 2.10 -40.92 8.01
C TRP A 237 2.12 -42.21 7.19
N ALA A 238 0.98 -42.57 6.58
CA ALA A 238 0.92 -43.69 5.64
C ALA A 238 1.89 -43.51 4.45
N ASN A 239 2.16 -42.27 4.06
CA ASN A 239 3.05 -41.90 2.95
C ASN A 239 4.37 -41.26 3.43
N ARG A 240 4.87 -41.66 4.60
CA ARG A 240 5.99 -41.01 5.31
C ARG A 240 7.24 -40.73 4.48
N LYS A 241 7.61 -41.60 3.53
CA LYS A 241 8.80 -41.39 2.70
C LYS A 241 8.67 -40.13 1.83
N ILE A 242 7.53 -39.98 1.17
CA ILE A 242 7.24 -38.83 0.30
C ILE A 242 6.99 -37.60 1.16
N PHE A 243 6.29 -37.76 2.29
CA PHE A 243 6.08 -36.70 3.25
C PHE A 243 7.40 -36.13 3.80
N LEU A 244 8.34 -36.98 4.23
CA LEU A 244 9.66 -36.56 4.72
C LEU A 244 10.50 -35.90 3.62
N ALA A 245 10.44 -36.40 2.38
CA ALA A 245 11.10 -35.76 1.25
C ALA A 245 10.51 -34.37 0.94
N ALA A 246 9.18 -34.23 0.98
CA ALA A 246 8.51 -32.94 0.83
C ALA A 246 8.84 -31.99 1.98
N PHE A 247 8.92 -32.49 3.22
CA PHE A 247 9.34 -31.72 4.38
C PHE A 247 10.79 -31.22 4.25
N GLY A 248 11.71 -32.08 3.78
CA GLY A 248 13.08 -31.65 3.46
C GLY A 248 13.12 -30.54 2.40
N LEU A 249 12.26 -30.61 1.38
CA LEU A 249 12.10 -29.54 0.40
C LEU A 249 11.53 -28.26 1.04
N THR A 250 10.61 -28.37 2.01
CA THR A 250 10.11 -27.21 2.76
C THR A 250 11.25 -26.52 3.52
N LEU A 251 12.11 -27.27 4.21
CA LEU A 251 13.28 -26.71 4.90
C LEU A 251 14.23 -25.98 3.93
N LEU A 252 14.46 -26.56 2.75
CA LEU A 252 15.23 -25.90 1.69
C LEU A 252 14.58 -24.58 1.25
N CYS A 253 13.27 -24.59 1.03
CA CYS A 253 12.51 -23.40 0.65
C CYS A 253 12.50 -22.33 1.76
N CYS A 254 12.73 -22.66 3.03
CA CYS A 254 12.83 -21.71 4.13
C CYS A 254 14.19 -20.99 4.20
N LEU A 255 15.23 -21.46 3.50
CA LEU A 255 16.59 -20.89 3.59
C LEU A 255 16.65 -19.39 3.24
N PRO A 256 16.00 -18.88 2.16
CA PRO A 256 15.98 -17.45 1.87
C PRO A 256 15.36 -16.61 2.98
N TRP A 257 14.29 -17.10 3.62
CA TRP A 257 13.65 -16.45 4.75
C TRP A 257 14.55 -16.43 6.00
N VAL A 258 15.21 -17.54 6.31
CA VAL A 258 16.18 -17.61 7.41
C VAL A 258 17.33 -16.62 7.18
N ARG A 259 17.88 -16.56 5.96
CA ARG A 259 18.88 -15.57 5.56
C ARG A 259 18.37 -14.14 5.75
N PHE A 260 17.14 -13.87 5.34
CA PHE A 260 16.51 -12.56 5.50
C PHE A 260 16.35 -12.17 6.99
N LEU A 261 15.94 -13.09 7.86
CA LEU A 261 15.83 -12.82 9.29
C LEU A 261 17.17 -12.46 9.94
N PHE A 262 18.26 -13.11 9.53
CA PHE A 262 19.60 -12.76 10.00
C PHE A 262 20.06 -11.38 9.51
N GLN A 263 19.64 -10.99 8.30
CA GLN A 263 19.98 -9.69 7.71
C GLN A 263 19.12 -8.56 8.28
N HIS A 264 17.87 -8.83 8.62
CA HIS A 264 16.93 -7.85 9.15
C HIS A 264 16.22 -8.36 10.42
N PRO A 265 16.91 -8.44 11.57
CA PRO A 265 16.33 -8.95 12.81
C PRO A 265 15.09 -8.17 13.28
N GLN A 266 15.02 -6.88 12.95
CA GLN A 266 13.93 -5.97 13.32
C GLN A 266 12.87 -5.82 12.22
N SER A 267 12.96 -6.54 11.10
CA SER A 267 12.02 -6.36 9.97
C SER A 267 10.56 -6.55 10.36
N TYR A 268 10.25 -7.61 11.10
CA TYR A 268 8.88 -7.87 11.56
C TYR A 268 8.44 -6.89 12.64
N THR A 269 9.32 -6.47 13.56
CA THR A 269 8.96 -5.45 14.57
C THR A 269 8.69 -4.09 13.92
N GLN A 270 9.49 -3.70 12.94
CA GLN A 270 9.28 -2.48 12.15
C GLN A 270 8.01 -2.58 11.32
N LEU A 271 7.72 -3.74 10.73
CA LEU A 271 6.50 -3.95 9.96
C LEU A 271 5.25 -3.85 10.86
N LEU A 272 5.31 -4.38 12.08
CA LEU A 272 4.29 -4.19 13.11
C LEU A 272 4.17 -2.72 13.56
N GLN A 273 5.26 -1.96 13.63
CA GLN A 273 5.25 -0.55 14.05
C GLN A 273 4.78 0.43 12.96
N ASN A 274 5.18 0.21 11.71
CA ASN A 274 4.93 1.12 10.58
C ASN A 274 3.53 0.94 9.98
N ASN A 275 3.01 -0.27 10.02
CA ASN A 275 1.61 -0.54 9.79
C ASN A 275 1.05 -1.05 11.10
N PRO A 276 0.89 -0.17 12.12
CA PRO A 276 0.34 -0.61 13.39
C PRO A 276 -0.99 -1.24 13.06
N PRO A 277 -1.08 -2.58 13.14
CA PRO A 277 -2.37 -3.18 12.93
C PRO A 277 -3.26 -2.58 14.01
N GLN A 278 -4.54 -2.34 13.72
CA GLN A 278 -5.39 -1.41 14.49
C GLN A 278 -5.44 -1.66 16.02
N TRP A 279 -4.84 -2.72 16.53
CA TRP A 279 -4.64 -3.11 17.93
C TRP A 279 -3.47 -2.44 18.69
N ILE A 280 -2.52 -1.74 18.05
CA ILE A 280 -1.38 -1.15 18.80
C ILE A 280 -1.79 0.02 19.72
N SER A 281 -3.01 0.54 19.59
CA SER A 281 -3.51 1.60 20.49
C SER A 281 -3.89 1.12 21.90
N ASP A 282 -4.14 -0.18 22.14
CA ASP A 282 -4.78 -0.62 23.39
C ASP A 282 -4.20 -1.91 24.00
N GLN A 283 -4.22 -1.95 25.34
CA GLN A 283 -3.61 -2.96 26.22
C GLN A 283 -3.95 -4.43 25.85
N GLY A 284 -2.93 -5.30 25.90
CA GLY A 284 -2.85 -6.59 25.20
C GLY A 284 -3.90 -7.69 25.44
N VAL A 285 -4.86 -7.53 26.35
CA VAL A 285 -5.97 -8.51 26.53
C VAL A 285 -7.06 -8.36 25.47
N PHE A 286 -7.21 -7.17 24.87
CA PHE A 286 -8.15 -6.93 23.77
C PHE A 286 -7.70 -7.47 22.40
N LEU A 287 -6.46 -7.97 22.31
CA LEU A 287 -5.84 -8.38 21.05
C LEU A 287 -6.50 -9.61 20.42
N LEU A 288 -6.64 -10.71 21.16
CA LEU A 288 -7.24 -11.95 20.64
C LEU A 288 -8.70 -11.72 20.24
N GLY A 289 -9.43 -10.91 21.01
CA GLY A 289 -10.79 -10.49 20.67
C GLY A 289 -10.83 -9.73 19.35
N LYS A 290 -9.94 -8.75 19.14
CA LYS A 290 -9.88 -7.97 17.90
C LYS A 290 -9.44 -8.79 16.68
N LEU A 291 -8.50 -9.72 16.84
CA LEU A 291 -8.12 -10.67 15.78
C LEU A 291 -9.30 -11.57 15.41
N LEU A 292 -10.04 -12.09 16.39
CA LEU A 292 -11.25 -12.86 16.16
C LEU A 292 -12.32 -12.01 15.45
N LEU A 293 -12.53 -10.75 15.86
CA LEU A 293 -13.46 -9.84 15.20
C LEU A 293 -13.07 -9.58 13.75
N ASN A 294 -11.79 -9.33 13.44
CA ASN A 294 -11.30 -9.15 12.07
C ASN A 294 -11.51 -10.39 11.21
N TYR A 295 -11.28 -11.58 11.79
CA TYR A 295 -11.53 -12.85 11.13
C TYR A 295 -13.02 -13.06 10.86
N LEU A 296 -13.89 -12.80 11.84
CA LEU A 296 -15.34 -12.96 11.72
C LEU A 296 -15.97 -11.92 10.78
N ALA A 297 -15.44 -10.70 10.74
CA ALA A 297 -15.90 -9.64 9.85
C ALA A 297 -15.76 -10.02 8.37
N ALA A 298 -14.79 -10.87 8.02
CA ALA A 298 -14.65 -11.38 6.66
C ALA A 298 -15.79 -12.32 6.23
N PHE A 299 -16.61 -12.81 7.16
CA PHE A 299 -17.83 -13.57 6.87
C PHE A 299 -19.11 -12.74 6.92
N ASP A 300 -19.02 -11.45 7.24
CA ASP A 300 -20.19 -10.58 7.32
C ASP A 300 -20.92 -10.53 5.95
N PRO A 301 -22.18 -10.99 5.87
CA PRO A 301 -22.97 -10.86 4.64
C PRO A 301 -23.17 -9.41 4.25
N GLY A 302 -23.17 -8.49 5.22
CA GLY A 302 -23.21 -7.04 4.99
C GLY A 302 -22.06 -6.58 4.12
N PHE A 303 -20.83 -6.90 4.52
CA PHE A 303 -19.60 -6.63 3.76
C PHE A 303 -19.66 -7.16 2.32
N TRP A 304 -20.12 -8.39 2.11
CA TRP A 304 -20.10 -9.00 0.76
C TRP A 304 -21.25 -8.56 -0.14
N PHE A 305 -22.47 -8.44 0.39
CA PHE A 305 -23.68 -8.34 -0.44
C PHE A 305 -24.36 -6.96 -0.42
N LEU A 306 -24.15 -6.14 0.62
CA LEU A 306 -24.75 -4.81 0.68
C LEU A 306 -23.94 -3.79 -0.14
N PRO A 307 -24.57 -2.67 -0.56
CA PRO A 307 -23.87 -1.57 -1.20
C PRO A 307 -22.65 -1.12 -0.40
N THR A 308 -21.50 -1.04 -1.07
CA THR A 308 -20.24 -0.60 -0.46
C THR A 308 -20.32 0.81 0.12
N SER A 309 -21.21 1.68 -0.39
CA SER A 309 -21.46 3.01 0.17
C SER A 309 -22.04 3.01 1.59
N ILE A 310 -22.62 1.89 2.05
CA ILE A 310 -23.22 1.75 3.39
C ILE A 310 -22.17 1.22 4.39
N PHE A 311 -21.16 0.49 3.92
CA PHE A 311 -20.17 -0.13 4.78
C PHE A 311 -19.08 0.87 5.18
N THR A 312 -19.04 1.25 6.44
CA THR A 312 -18.03 2.16 6.99
C THR A 312 -16.70 1.44 7.18
N GLY A 313 -15.59 2.07 6.80
CA GLY A 313 -14.24 1.54 7.06
C GLY A 313 -13.51 0.90 5.87
N GLN A 314 -14.09 0.86 4.67
CA GLN A 314 -13.31 0.56 3.46
C GLN A 314 -12.63 1.82 2.93
N PRO A 315 -11.32 1.75 2.57
CA PRO A 315 -10.66 2.79 1.79
C PRO A 315 -11.46 3.14 0.52
N ALA A 316 -11.50 4.43 0.17
CA ALA A 316 -12.34 4.93 -0.93
C ALA A 316 -12.08 4.21 -2.26
N GLN A 317 -10.85 3.76 -2.49
CA GLN A 317 -10.42 3.01 -3.66
C GLN A 317 -11.09 1.64 -3.85
N TRP A 318 -11.62 1.05 -2.78
CA TRP A 318 -12.31 -0.24 -2.81
C TRP A 318 -13.83 -0.11 -2.83
N LEU A 319 -14.37 1.11 -2.94
CA LEU A 319 -15.81 1.37 -2.99
C LEU A 319 -16.34 1.28 -4.44
N LEU A 320 -17.53 0.72 -4.58
CA LEU A 320 -18.31 0.61 -5.82
C LEU A 320 -19.68 1.30 -5.70
N GLY A 321 -19.75 2.34 -4.85
CA GLY A 321 -20.96 3.12 -4.63
C GLY A 321 -22.18 2.25 -4.28
N PRO A 322 -23.23 2.20 -5.13
CA PRO A 322 -24.46 1.45 -4.87
C PRO A 322 -24.30 -0.07 -5.01
N LEU A 323 -23.14 -0.57 -5.47
CA LEU A 323 -22.92 -1.99 -5.71
C LEU A 323 -22.26 -2.65 -4.49
N GLY A 324 -22.62 -3.91 -4.23
CA GLY A 324 -21.91 -4.80 -3.32
C GLY A 324 -20.77 -5.55 -3.99
N TYR A 325 -19.90 -6.16 -3.19
CA TYR A 325 -18.80 -6.99 -3.70
C TYR A 325 -19.29 -8.26 -4.40
N LEU A 326 -20.42 -8.81 -3.97
CA LEU A 326 -21.18 -9.88 -4.58
C LEU A 326 -22.62 -9.42 -4.79
N SER A 327 -23.24 -9.88 -5.87
CA SER A 327 -24.66 -9.62 -6.09
C SER A 327 -25.50 -10.39 -5.08
N VAL A 328 -26.45 -9.70 -4.42
CA VAL A 328 -27.46 -10.32 -3.54
C VAL A 328 -28.20 -11.46 -4.23
N LEU A 329 -28.36 -11.39 -5.56
CA LEU A 329 -29.01 -12.43 -6.36
C LEU A 329 -28.28 -13.78 -6.32
N LEU A 330 -27.00 -13.80 -5.95
CA LEU A 330 -26.22 -15.03 -5.80
C LEU A 330 -26.46 -15.74 -4.45
N LEU A 331 -26.99 -15.05 -3.45
CA LEU A 331 -27.14 -15.55 -2.08
C LEU A 331 -27.97 -16.86 -1.99
N PRO A 332 -29.13 -17.00 -2.68
CA PRO A 332 -29.89 -18.25 -2.64
C PRO A 332 -29.10 -19.45 -3.19
N PHE A 333 -28.27 -19.23 -4.21
CA PHE A 333 -27.46 -20.29 -4.82
C PHE A 333 -26.25 -20.64 -3.95
N LEU A 334 -25.62 -19.65 -3.33
CA LEU A 334 -24.60 -19.86 -2.31
C LEU A 334 -25.13 -20.79 -1.19
N LEU A 335 -26.25 -20.40 -0.58
CA LEU A 335 -26.88 -21.16 0.51
C LEU A 335 -27.28 -22.57 0.06
N TYR A 336 -27.87 -22.69 -1.13
CA TYR A 336 -28.25 -23.99 -1.67
C TYR A 336 -27.03 -24.90 -1.91
N GLY A 337 -25.92 -24.35 -2.42
CA GLY A 337 -24.66 -25.09 -2.59
C GLY A 337 -24.05 -25.54 -1.26
N MET A 338 -24.07 -24.68 -0.25
CA MET A 338 -23.62 -25.00 1.12
C MET A 338 -24.45 -26.14 1.72
N ILE A 339 -25.78 -25.98 1.76
CA ILE A 339 -26.72 -27.01 2.27
C ILE A 339 -26.50 -28.33 1.53
N HIS A 340 -26.32 -28.26 0.22
CA HIS A 340 -26.11 -29.42 -0.61
C HIS A 340 -24.84 -30.20 -0.21
N LEU A 341 -23.71 -29.52 -0.03
CA LEU A 341 -22.45 -30.17 0.35
C LEU A 341 -22.43 -30.68 1.79
N VAL A 342 -23.21 -30.08 2.70
CA VAL A 342 -23.43 -30.68 4.03
C VAL A 342 -24.14 -32.03 3.89
N LYS A 343 -25.19 -32.11 3.07
CA LYS A 343 -25.96 -33.34 2.86
C LYS A 343 -25.14 -34.43 2.18
N GLU A 344 -24.31 -34.09 1.19
CA GLU A 344 -23.50 -35.05 0.44
C GLU A 344 -22.09 -35.26 0.99
N ARG A 345 -21.78 -34.80 2.22
CA ARG A 345 -20.43 -34.88 2.79
C ARG A 345 -19.82 -36.28 2.81
N LYS A 346 -20.66 -37.33 2.84
CA LYS A 346 -20.23 -38.74 2.79
C LYS A 346 -19.94 -39.22 1.36
N ASN A 347 -20.68 -38.69 0.38
CA ASN A 347 -20.59 -39.10 -1.02
C ASN A 347 -19.55 -38.31 -1.81
N ILE A 348 -19.22 -37.10 -1.36
CA ILE A 348 -18.21 -36.23 -1.96
C ILE A 348 -17.09 -36.00 -0.94
N PRO A 349 -16.05 -36.86 -0.89
CA PRO A 349 -14.93 -36.71 0.05
C PRO A 349 -14.22 -35.36 -0.07
N ALA A 350 -14.24 -34.75 -1.27
CA ALA A 350 -13.67 -33.43 -1.51
C ALA A 350 -14.41 -32.28 -0.79
N ALA A 351 -15.68 -32.48 -0.41
CA ALA A 351 -16.52 -31.44 0.20
C ALA A 351 -15.91 -30.87 1.49
N ARG A 352 -15.26 -31.71 2.31
CA ARG A 352 -14.61 -31.26 3.55
C ARG A 352 -13.52 -30.22 3.29
N TYR A 353 -12.81 -30.31 2.18
CA TYR A 353 -11.75 -29.37 1.84
C TYR A 353 -12.27 -28.02 1.39
N LEU A 354 -13.45 -27.97 0.77
CA LEU A 354 -14.08 -26.70 0.45
C LEU A 354 -14.53 -25.97 1.73
N TRP A 355 -14.99 -26.68 2.75
CA TRP A 355 -15.27 -26.12 4.07
C TRP A 355 -14.00 -25.66 4.79
N ILE A 356 -12.93 -26.44 4.74
CA ILE A 356 -11.63 -26.06 5.32
C ILE A 356 -11.09 -24.81 4.60
N LEU A 357 -11.19 -24.74 3.27
CA LEU A 357 -10.86 -23.54 2.49
C LEU A 357 -11.69 -22.33 2.92
N LEU A 358 -13.01 -22.49 3.14
CA LEU A 358 -13.86 -21.41 3.65
C LEU A 358 -13.38 -20.89 5.01
N LEU A 359 -12.99 -21.77 5.93
CA LEU A 359 -12.48 -21.40 7.25
C LEU A 359 -11.06 -20.80 7.21
N LEU A 360 -10.21 -21.23 6.29
CA LEU A 360 -8.85 -20.70 6.18
C LEU A 360 -8.76 -19.37 5.46
N ALA A 361 -9.67 -19.11 4.52
CA ALA A 361 -9.63 -17.93 3.67
C ALA A 361 -9.54 -16.59 4.43
N PRO A 362 -10.29 -16.36 5.54
CA PRO A 362 -10.18 -15.13 6.31
C PRO A 362 -8.87 -14.94 7.07
N THR A 363 -7.99 -15.95 7.19
CA THR A 363 -6.76 -15.79 8.00
C THR A 363 -5.86 -14.67 7.48
N ALA A 364 -5.97 -14.31 6.20
CA ALA A 364 -5.30 -13.15 5.61
C ALA A 364 -5.77 -11.78 6.17
N THR A 365 -6.97 -11.69 6.77
CA THR A 365 -7.49 -10.44 7.37
C THR A 365 -6.94 -10.18 8.78
N LEU A 366 -6.29 -11.16 9.41
CA LEU A 366 -5.68 -11.01 10.73
C LEU A 366 -4.63 -9.89 10.76
N TRP A 367 -3.95 -9.67 9.64
CA TRP A 367 -2.92 -8.65 9.49
C TRP A 367 -3.50 -7.27 9.14
N GLN A 368 -4.14 -7.12 7.98
CA GLN A 368 -4.56 -5.82 7.42
C GLN A 368 -5.98 -5.39 7.84
N GLY A 369 -6.64 -6.18 8.71
CA GLY A 369 -8.06 -6.04 8.98
C GLY A 369 -8.92 -6.52 7.81
N ASN A 370 -10.24 -6.32 7.95
CA ASN A 370 -11.23 -6.70 6.93
C ASN A 370 -11.29 -5.69 5.78
N GLN A 371 -10.25 -5.61 4.96
CA GLN A 371 -10.22 -4.82 3.73
C GLN A 371 -10.39 -5.73 2.50
N LEU A 372 -10.84 -5.17 1.38
CA LEU A 372 -11.10 -5.97 0.18
C LEU A 372 -9.91 -6.87 -0.25
N PRO A 373 -8.65 -6.40 -0.36
CA PRO A 373 -7.54 -7.27 -0.78
C PRO A 373 -7.24 -8.44 0.16
N SER A 374 -7.37 -8.24 1.48
CA SER A 374 -7.13 -9.28 2.48
C SER A 374 -8.32 -10.24 2.60
N ALA A 375 -9.55 -9.75 2.50
CA ALA A 375 -10.77 -10.56 2.53
C ALA A 375 -11.01 -11.34 1.23
N ALA A 376 -10.34 -10.96 0.13
CA ALA A 376 -10.56 -11.52 -1.20
C ALA A 376 -10.43 -13.05 -1.27
N TYR A 377 -9.65 -13.70 -0.41
CA TYR A 377 -9.54 -15.16 -0.39
C TYR A 377 -10.88 -15.86 -0.11
N VAL A 378 -11.80 -15.21 0.60
CA VAL A 378 -13.13 -15.75 0.93
C VAL A 378 -14.01 -15.85 -0.32
N ILE A 379 -13.79 -15.00 -1.33
CA ILE A 379 -14.60 -15.04 -2.54
C ILE A 379 -14.46 -16.36 -3.31
N ILE A 380 -13.30 -17.03 -3.19
CA ILE A 380 -13.03 -18.31 -3.87
C ILE A 380 -14.04 -19.38 -3.40
N PRO A 381 -14.11 -19.74 -2.10
CA PRO A 381 -15.09 -20.72 -1.65
C PRO A 381 -16.53 -20.25 -1.89
N LEU A 382 -16.85 -18.95 -1.73
CA LEU A 382 -18.20 -18.44 -2.02
C LEU A 382 -18.60 -18.67 -3.49
N ALA A 383 -17.71 -18.40 -4.44
CA ALA A 383 -17.98 -18.63 -5.86
C ALA A 383 -18.10 -20.13 -6.19
N LEU A 384 -17.29 -20.98 -5.55
CA LEU A 384 -17.38 -22.44 -5.70
C LEU A 384 -18.72 -22.99 -5.18
N PHE A 385 -19.14 -22.60 -3.97
CA PHE A 385 -20.45 -22.97 -3.42
C PHE A 385 -21.59 -22.48 -4.31
N THR A 386 -21.52 -21.21 -4.76
CA THR A 386 -22.52 -20.61 -5.65
C THR A 386 -22.63 -21.37 -6.97
N THR A 387 -21.50 -21.77 -7.56
CA THR A 387 -21.48 -22.54 -8.82
C THR A 387 -22.15 -23.91 -8.65
N ILE A 388 -21.82 -24.62 -7.56
CA ILE A 388 -22.44 -25.92 -7.23
C ILE A 388 -23.94 -25.76 -7.00
N GLY A 389 -24.36 -24.74 -6.25
CA GLY A 389 -25.76 -24.46 -5.99
C GLY A 389 -26.54 -24.13 -7.26
N TRP A 390 -25.99 -23.25 -8.11
CA TRP A 390 -26.59 -22.89 -9.40
C TRP A 390 -26.78 -24.12 -10.30
N GLU A 391 -25.72 -24.90 -10.55
CA GLU A 391 -25.80 -26.07 -11.42
C GLU A 391 -26.83 -27.07 -10.91
N ARG A 392 -26.90 -27.30 -9.59
CA ARG A 392 -27.90 -28.19 -8.98
C ARG A 392 -29.32 -27.65 -9.13
N TRP A 393 -29.52 -26.36 -8.95
CA TRP A 393 -30.83 -25.73 -9.06
C TRP A 393 -31.35 -25.80 -10.49
N VAL A 394 -30.52 -25.41 -11.46
CA VAL A 394 -30.84 -25.47 -12.89
C VAL A 394 -31.11 -26.91 -13.34
N ASN A 395 -30.28 -27.87 -12.91
CA ASN A 395 -30.50 -29.28 -13.23
C ASN A 395 -31.82 -29.81 -12.64
N ARG A 396 -32.23 -29.34 -11.46
CA ARG A 396 -33.52 -29.72 -10.85
C ARG A 396 -34.69 -29.17 -11.65
N LEU A 397 -34.63 -27.91 -12.08
CA LEU A 397 -35.66 -27.29 -12.91
C LEU A 397 -35.78 -27.98 -14.28
N ALA A 398 -34.64 -28.30 -14.88
CA ALA A 398 -34.59 -28.90 -16.21
C ALA A 398 -35.11 -30.35 -16.28
N ARG A 399 -35.23 -31.06 -15.15
CA ARG A 399 -35.89 -32.37 -15.10
C ARG A 399 -37.36 -32.32 -15.54
N ARG A 400 -38.02 -31.17 -15.41
CA ARG A 400 -39.45 -31.00 -15.71
C ARG A 400 -39.72 -30.47 -17.12
N ASN A 401 -38.69 -29.99 -17.85
CA ASN A 401 -38.87 -29.35 -19.14
C ASN A 401 -37.71 -29.69 -20.11
N LEU A 402 -38.01 -30.45 -21.16
CA LEU A 402 -37.05 -30.91 -22.16
C LEU A 402 -36.40 -29.77 -22.96
N LEU A 403 -37.15 -28.70 -23.25
CA LEU A 403 -36.59 -27.51 -23.92
C LEU A 403 -35.61 -26.82 -22.99
N PHE A 404 -35.97 -26.62 -21.72
CA PHE A 404 -35.04 -26.01 -20.75
C PHE A 404 -33.80 -26.88 -20.54
N GLN A 405 -33.93 -28.21 -20.55
CA GLN A 405 -32.79 -29.12 -20.49
C GLN A 405 -31.81 -28.97 -21.66
N ARG A 406 -32.29 -28.64 -22.87
CA ARG A 406 -31.44 -28.37 -24.04
C ARG A 406 -30.72 -27.01 -23.96
N TRP A 407 -31.38 -26.00 -23.37
CA TRP A 407 -30.90 -24.61 -23.39
C TRP A 407 -30.25 -24.13 -22.09
N LYS A 408 -30.39 -24.85 -20.98
CA LYS A 408 -29.92 -24.46 -19.64
C LYS A 408 -28.50 -23.91 -19.58
N THR A 409 -27.59 -24.52 -20.33
CA THR A 409 -26.17 -24.14 -20.38
C THR A 409 -25.99 -22.77 -21.06
N LYS A 410 -26.68 -22.56 -22.18
CA LYS A 410 -26.66 -21.29 -22.93
C LYS A 410 -27.36 -20.17 -22.16
N ILE A 411 -28.46 -20.49 -21.49
CA ILE A 411 -29.19 -19.54 -20.63
C ILE A 411 -28.31 -19.12 -19.45
N SER A 412 -27.66 -20.07 -18.76
CA SER A 412 -26.74 -19.75 -17.67
C SER A 412 -25.57 -18.89 -18.16
N PHE A 413 -24.99 -19.23 -19.31
CA PHE A 413 -23.95 -18.42 -19.95
C PHE A 413 -24.45 -17.00 -20.24
N GLY A 414 -25.61 -16.85 -20.88
CA GLY A 414 -26.17 -15.55 -21.25
C GLY A 414 -26.48 -14.69 -20.02
N LEU A 415 -27.09 -15.28 -18.98
CA LEU A 415 -27.45 -14.58 -17.76
C LEU A 415 -26.22 -14.01 -17.04
N PHE A 416 -25.22 -14.84 -16.76
CA PHE A 416 -24.01 -14.35 -16.09
C PHE A 416 -23.12 -13.54 -17.03
N GLY A 417 -23.04 -13.88 -18.32
CA GLY A 417 -22.28 -13.10 -19.30
C GLY A 417 -22.79 -11.65 -19.41
N LEU A 418 -24.10 -11.48 -19.58
CA LEU A 418 -24.73 -10.15 -19.62
C LEU A 418 -24.63 -9.42 -18.29
N GLY A 419 -24.80 -10.13 -17.17
CA GLY A 419 -24.63 -9.54 -15.84
C GLY A 419 -23.21 -8.99 -15.60
N ALA A 420 -22.18 -9.71 -16.05
CA ALA A 420 -20.78 -9.27 -15.92
C ALA A 420 -20.51 -8.02 -16.78
N VAL A 421 -21.01 -8.00 -18.02
CA VAL A 421 -20.89 -6.83 -18.91
C VAL A 421 -21.67 -5.64 -18.35
N GLY A 422 -22.86 -5.86 -17.80
CA GLY A 422 -23.66 -4.83 -17.14
C GLY A 422 -22.95 -4.25 -15.93
N LEU A 423 -22.36 -5.09 -15.08
CA LEU A 423 -21.57 -4.67 -13.92
C LEU A 423 -20.38 -3.78 -14.34
N LEU A 424 -19.65 -4.17 -15.39
CA LEU A 424 -18.58 -3.34 -15.94
C LEU A 424 -19.12 -1.99 -16.41
N GLY A 425 -20.21 -1.98 -17.19
CA GLY A 425 -20.82 -0.76 -17.70
C GLY A 425 -21.22 0.22 -16.58
N ILE A 426 -21.91 -0.28 -15.54
CA ILE A 426 -22.29 0.52 -14.38
C ILE A 426 -21.06 1.06 -13.66
N SER A 427 -20.01 0.25 -13.49
CA SER A 427 -18.79 0.65 -12.79
C SER A 427 -18.01 1.72 -13.56
N LEU A 428 -17.86 1.57 -14.88
CA LEU A 428 -17.16 2.54 -15.74
C LEU A 428 -17.87 3.90 -15.77
N LEU A 429 -19.21 3.90 -15.87
CA LEU A 429 -20.00 5.12 -15.91
C LEU A 429 -20.16 5.78 -14.53
N GLY A 430 -20.21 4.97 -13.47
CA GLY A 430 -20.54 5.44 -12.12
C GLY A 430 -19.35 5.92 -11.28
N MET A 431 -18.16 5.33 -11.45
CA MET A 431 -17.02 5.58 -10.55
C MET A 431 -16.62 7.07 -10.42
N PRO A 432 -16.57 7.89 -11.50
CA PRO A 432 -16.30 9.33 -11.37
C PRO A 432 -17.33 10.06 -10.50
N ALA A 433 -18.60 9.63 -10.51
CA ALA A 433 -19.67 10.26 -9.74
C ALA A 433 -19.68 9.82 -8.27
N TRP A 434 -19.29 8.58 -7.97
CA TRP A 434 -19.33 8.03 -6.60
C TRP A 434 -18.25 8.57 -5.67
N THR A 435 -17.18 9.13 -6.22
CA THR A 435 -16.05 9.65 -5.45
C THR A 435 -16.25 11.11 -5.08
N LYS A 436 -16.01 11.48 -3.82
CA LYS A 436 -16.04 12.88 -3.34
C LYS A 436 -14.64 13.47 -3.14
N ASP A 437 -13.69 12.65 -2.69
CA ASP A 437 -12.31 13.05 -2.42
C ASP A 437 -11.35 12.27 -3.32
N TYR A 438 -10.47 13.01 -3.99
CA TYR A 438 -9.46 12.50 -4.91
C TYR A 438 -8.04 12.67 -4.36
N GLY A 439 -7.87 13.28 -3.18
CA GLY A 439 -6.59 13.46 -2.49
C GLY A 439 -6.24 12.26 -1.62
N LEU A 440 -5.35 12.50 -0.64
CA LEU A 440 -4.70 11.48 0.18
C LEU A 440 -5.69 10.59 0.95
N ASN A 441 -6.75 11.19 1.49
CA ASN A 441 -7.79 10.51 2.26
C ASN A 441 -8.86 9.85 1.37
N GLY A 442 -8.83 10.12 0.06
CA GLY A 442 -9.77 9.64 -0.92
C GLY A 442 -9.19 8.55 -1.82
N ILE A 443 -9.49 8.63 -3.12
CA ILE A 443 -9.00 7.64 -4.11
C ILE A 443 -7.58 7.96 -4.64
N GLN A 444 -6.92 9.00 -4.15
CA GLN A 444 -5.55 9.35 -4.55
C GLN A 444 -5.32 9.35 -6.08
N TYR A 445 -6.12 10.14 -6.79
CA TYR A 445 -6.09 10.24 -8.24
C TYR A 445 -5.01 11.21 -8.73
N GLY A 446 -4.55 11.03 -9.96
CA GLY A 446 -3.77 12.06 -10.67
C GLY A 446 -2.32 11.70 -10.96
N ALA A 447 -1.79 10.57 -10.48
CA ALA A 447 -0.37 10.22 -10.64
C ALA A 447 0.08 10.23 -12.11
N GLU A 448 -0.65 9.55 -13.00
CA GLU A 448 -0.32 9.53 -14.43
C GLU A 448 -0.36 10.93 -15.04
N GLN A 449 -1.39 11.71 -14.74
CA GLN A 449 -1.59 13.06 -15.28
C GLN A 449 -0.47 14.00 -14.81
N VAL A 450 -0.15 13.96 -13.52
CA VAL A 450 0.92 14.72 -12.87
C VAL A 450 2.28 14.39 -13.52
N TYR A 451 2.67 13.12 -13.54
CA TYR A 451 3.99 12.75 -14.04
C TYR A 451 4.11 12.89 -15.56
N THR A 452 3.01 12.79 -16.30
CA THR A 452 2.98 13.12 -17.74
C THR A 452 3.22 14.61 -17.96
N ALA A 453 2.56 15.50 -17.22
CA ALA A 453 2.79 16.94 -17.31
C ALA A 453 4.25 17.31 -16.94
N VAL A 454 4.81 16.69 -15.90
CA VAL A 454 6.23 16.86 -15.52
C VAL A 454 7.16 16.42 -16.65
N LYS A 455 6.87 15.27 -17.29
CA LYS A 455 7.65 14.76 -18.43
C LYS A 455 7.64 15.71 -19.62
N GLU A 456 6.49 16.27 -19.96
CA GLU A 456 6.34 17.23 -21.06
C GLU A 456 7.23 18.45 -20.86
N ILE A 457 7.19 19.06 -19.68
CA ILE A 457 8.01 20.23 -19.34
C ILE A 457 9.49 19.91 -19.38
N LYS A 458 9.91 18.77 -18.83
CA LYS A 458 11.31 18.33 -18.85
C LYS A 458 11.82 18.04 -20.25
N THR A 459 10.93 17.61 -21.16
CA THR A 459 11.29 17.38 -22.55
C THR A 459 11.54 18.71 -23.28
N GLN A 460 10.81 19.75 -22.91
CA GLN A 460 11.00 21.11 -23.45
C GLN A 460 12.16 21.86 -22.77
N HIS A 461 12.35 21.65 -21.46
CA HIS A 461 13.33 22.31 -20.62
C HIS A 461 14.13 21.28 -19.80
N SER A 462 15.15 20.67 -20.41
CA SER A 462 15.90 19.55 -19.81
C SER A 462 16.60 19.87 -18.49
N ARG A 463 16.97 21.14 -18.26
CA ARG A 463 17.62 21.60 -17.02
C ARG A 463 16.67 22.10 -15.95
N ALA A 464 15.38 22.32 -16.26
CA ALA A 464 14.41 22.86 -15.32
C ALA A 464 14.36 22.04 -14.03
N LYS A 465 14.32 22.68 -12.86
CA LYS A 465 14.02 22.02 -11.59
C LYS A 465 12.50 22.00 -11.42
N ILE A 466 11.94 20.88 -10.94
CA ILE A 466 10.49 20.77 -10.73
C ILE A 466 10.24 20.34 -9.29
N SER A 467 9.45 21.14 -8.57
CA SER A 467 8.92 20.79 -7.26
C SER A 467 7.50 20.29 -7.37
N ILE A 468 7.24 19.08 -6.88
CA ILE A 468 5.91 18.45 -6.89
C ILE A 468 5.33 18.47 -5.48
N SER A 469 4.09 18.90 -5.34
CA SER A 469 3.34 18.78 -4.08
C SER A 469 3.08 17.31 -3.75
N SER A 470 3.50 16.86 -2.57
CA SER A 470 3.46 15.45 -2.20
C SER A 470 2.22 15.03 -1.40
N GLY A 471 1.37 15.99 -1.00
CA GLY A 471 0.29 15.77 -0.01
C GLY A 471 -1.02 15.16 -0.53
N TRP A 472 -1.08 14.69 -1.78
CA TRP A 472 -2.26 14.06 -2.41
C TRP A 472 -2.24 12.53 -2.55
N ILE A 473 -1.09 11.87 -2.45
CA ILE A 473 -0.91 10.43 -2.71
C ILE A 473 0.11 9.84 -1.76
N ASP A 474 -0.05 8.56 -1.46
CA ASP A 474 0.95 7.81 -0.71
C ASP A 474 2.14 7.40 -1.62
N GLN A 475 3.35 7.38 -1.04
CA GLN A 475 4.62 7.05 -1.70
C GLN A 475 4.83 7.70 -3.08
N PRO A 476 4.81 9.03 -3.17
CA PRO A 476 4.94 9.70 -4.45
C PRO A 476 6.26 9.43 -5.16
N ASP A 477 7.37 9.25 -4.43
CA ASP A 477 8.64 8.88 -5.05
C ASP A 477 8.58 7.53 -5.78
N LEU A 478 7.87 6.53 -5.23
CA LEU A 478 7.73 5.23 -5.89
C LEU A 478 6.98 5.38 -7.23
N LEU A 479 5.94 6.21 -7.26
CA LEU A 479 5.21 6.53 -8.49
C LEU A 479 6.08 7.34 -9.47
N ARG A 480 6.88 8.29 -9.00
CA ARG A 480 7.87 8.98 -9.85
C ARG A 480 8.86 7.99 -10.43
N ARG A 481 9.40 7.05 -9.65
CA ARG A 481 10.26 5.99 -10.18
C ARG A 481 9.53 5.16 -11.23
N PHE A 482 8.24 4.88 -11.06
CA PHE A 482 7.45 4.17 -12.07
C PHE A 482 7.32 4.96 -13.38
N PHE A 483 6.84 6.19 -13.33
CA PHE A 483 6.54 7.01 -14.53
C PHE A 483 7.77 7.70 -15.14
N LEU A 484 8.75 8.10 -14.30
CA LEU A 484 9.91 8.93 -14.65
C LEU A 484 11.23 8.34 -14.11
N PRO A 485 11.57 7.07 -14.43
CA PRO A 485 12.69 6.35 -13.80
C PRO A 485 14.06 7.01 -13.91
N TYR A 486 14.34 7.66 -15.03
CA TYR A 486 15.67 8.20 -15.34
C TYR A 486 15.70 9.73 -15.29
N MET A 487 14.61 10.36 -14.87
CA MET A 487 14.48 11.82 -14.91
C MET A 487 15.02 12.44 -13.61
N GLN A 488 15.98 13.35 -13.77
CA GLN A 488 16.65 14.06 -12.67
C GLN A 488 16.00 15.43 -12.39
N ASN A 489 16.46 16.12 -11.35
CA ASN A 489 16.00 17.45 -10.90
C ASN A 489 14.48 17.52 -10.67
N ILE A 490 13.93 16.49 -10.04
CA ILE A 490 12.56 16.46 -9.52
C ILE A 490 12.67 16.36 -8.01
N GLN A 491 12.04 17.29 -7.31
CA GLN A 491 12.03 17.39 -5.87
C GLN A 491 10.58 17.49 -5.38
N TYR A 492 10.36 17.23 -4.09
CA TYR A 492 9.04 17.34 -3.48
C TYR A 492 9.01 18.49 -2.49
N ASP A 493 7.86 19.16 -2.41
CA ASP A 493 7.50 20.13 -1.37
C ASP A 493 8.50 21.27 -1.12
N GLN A 494 9.18 21.74 -2.17
CA GLN A 494 10.14 22.85 -2.04
C GLN A 494 9.47 24.23 -1.88
N LEU A 495 8.14 24.32 -2.03
CA LEU A 495 7.44 25.60 -1.94
C LEU A 495 7.70 26.32 -0.61
N ALA A 496 7.68 25.59 0.52
CA ALA A 496 7.87 26.18 1.85
C ALA A 496 9.21 26.92 1.97
N LEU A 497 10.29 26.36 1.40
CA LEU A 497 11.62 26.96 1.42
C LEU A 497 11.63 28.35 0.75
N PHE A 498 10.91 28.50 -0.37
CA PHE A 498 10.79 29.77 -1.10
C PHE A 498 9.73 30.72 -0.51
N MET A 499 8.79 30.20 0.26
CA MET A 499 7.86 31.04 1.03
C MET A 499 8.56 31.68 2.23
N GLU A 500 9.52 30.97 2.83
CA GLU A 500 10.21 31.39 4.06
C GLU A 500 11.50 32.17 3.79
N ASN A 501 12.16 31.92 2.65
CA ASN A 501 13.43 32.54 2.31
C ASN A 501 13.43 33.09 0.88
N SER A 502 13.94 34.32 0.70
CA SER A 502 14.18 34.84 -0.66
C SER A 502 15.42 34.18 -1.25
N SER A 503 15.23 33.35 -2.29
CA SER A 503 16.32 32.69 -3.00
C SER A 503 16.27 32.98 -4.51
N PRO A 504 17.41 33.35 -5.14
CA PRO A 504 17.46 33.55 -6.59
C PRO A 504 17.17 32.27 -7.39
N GLU A 505 17.35 31.10 -6.77
CA GLU A 505 17.05 29.81 -7.38
C GLU A 505 15.58 29.62 -7.74
N LEU A 506 14.66 30.42 -7.19
CA LEU A 506 13.22 30.33 -7.50
C LEU A 506 12.97 30.30 -9.02
N SER A 507 13.71 31.12 -9.77
CA SER A 507 13.64 31.22 -11.23
C SER A 507 14.02 29.95 -12.00
N GLU A 508 14.65 28.97 -11.35
CA GLU A 508 14.98 27.69 -11.95
C GLU A 508 13.88 26.64 -11.74
N PHE A 509 12.89 26.95 -10.90
CA PHE A 509 11.85 26.02 -10.48
C PHE A 509 10.52 26.23 -11.19
N TYR A 510 9.94 25.12 -11.61
CA TYR A 510 8.51 24.99 -11.85
C TYR A 510 7.86 24.28 -10.68
N PHE A 511 6.66 24.71 -10.33
CA PHE A 511 5.92 24.14 -9.21
C PHE A 511 4.66 23.46 -9.72
N LEU A 512 4.47 22.21 -9.31
CA LEU A 512 3.19 21.52 -9.48
C LEU A 512 2.46 21.55 -8.15
N LEU A 513 1.49 22.45 -8.05
CA LEU A 513 0.81 22.82 -6.82
C LEU A 513 -0.63 22.35 -6.79
N ARG A 514 -1.15 22.10 -5.59
CA ARG A 514 -2.57 21.90 -5.35
C ARG A 514 -3.31 23.25 -5.25
N ASN A 515 -4.63 23.20 -5.33
CA ASN A 515 -5.49 24.39 -5.21
C ASN A 515 -5.28 25.15 -3.88
N ASP A 516 -5.14 24.44 -2.77
CA ASP A 516 -4.94 25.05 -1.45
C ASP A 516 -3.58 25.77 -1.35
N GLN A 517 -2.56 25.23 -2.01
CA GLN A 517 -1.24 25.87 -2.06
C GLN A 517 -1.25 27.12 -2.95
N LEU A 518 -2.02 27.13 -4.04
CA LEU A 518 -2.21 28.35 -4.83
C LEU A 518 -2.92 29.45 -4.05
N ALA A 519 -3.97 29.10 -3.29
CA ALA A 519 -4.64 30.05 -2.41
C ALA A 519 -3.63 30.62 -1.39
N HIS A 520 -2.85 29.75 -0.74
CA HIS A 520 -1.81 30.17 0.20
C HIS A 520 -0.74 31.09 -0.42
N ILE A 521 -0.35 30.87 -1.68
CA ILE A 521 0.57 31.76 -2.39
C ILE A 521 -0.08 33.13 -2.62
N ALA A 522 -1.33 33.17 -3.06
CA ALA A 522 -2.05 34.43 -3.28
C ALA A 522 -2.22 35.22 -1.97
N ASP A 523 -2.61 34.54 -0.89
CA ASP A 523 -2.84 35.13 0.42
C ASP A 523 -1.56 35.65 1.07
N SER A 524 -0.40 35.05 0.74
CA SER A 524 0.89 35.47 1.30
C SER A 524 1.37 36.84 0.85
N GLY A 525 0.88 37.35 -0.28
CA GLY A 525 1.34 38.62 -0.86
C GLY A 525 2.81 38.63 -1.34
N LYS A 526 3.55 37.52 -1.26
CA LYS A 526 5.00 37.43 -1.55
C LYS A 526 5.36 37.38 -3.04
N PHE A 527 4.42 36.97 -3.87
CA PHE A 527 4.63 36.71 -5.29
C PHE A 527 3.81 37.66 -6.17
N LEU A 528 4.29 37.88 -7.38
CA LEU A 528 3.49 38.46 -8.46
C LEU A 528 2.34 37.50 -8.83
N PRO A 529 1.31 37.97 -9.57
CA PRO A 529 0.25 37.09 -10.05
C PRO A 529 0.82 35.83 -10.72
N VAL A 530 0.37 34.67 -10.25
CA VAL A 530 0.94 33.37 -10.61
C VAL A 530 0.71 33.07 -12.09
N GLU A 531 1.77 32.73 -12.81
CA GLU A 531 1.68 32.28 -14.20
C GLU A 531 1.30 30.79 -14.23
N ILE A 532 0.06 30.50 -14.63
CA ILE A 532 -0.44 29.13 -14.77
C ILE A 532 -0.11 28.62 -16.17
N ILE A 533 0.81 27.67 -16.26
CA ILE A 533 1.25 27.04 -17.50
C ILE A 533 0.27 25.93 -17.91
N LYS A 534 -0.16 25.12 -16.94
CA LYS A 534 -1.06 23.99 -17.18
C LYS A 534 -1.92 23.72 -15.97
N THR A 535 -3.19 23.42 -16.20
CA THR A 535 -4.13 22.96 -15.18
C THR A 535 -4.48 21.50 -15.42
N ILE A 536 -4.36 20.66 -14.40
CA ILE A 536 -4.76 19.27 -14.40
C ILE A 536 -6.10 19.17 -13.66
N GLN A 537 -7.10 18.64 -14.35
CA GLN A 537 -8.44 18.49 -13.81
C GLN A 537 -8.66 17.08 -13.25
N ASN A 538 -9.57 16.97 -12.29
CA ASN A 538 -10.10 15.69 -11.84
C ASN A 538 -11.13 15.12 -12.84
N PRO A 539 -11.59 13.87 -12.67
CA PRO A 539 -12.59 13.26 -13.55
C PRO A 539 -13.95 13.99 -13.60
N LYS A 540 -14.22 14.93 -12.69
CA LYS A 540 -15.42 15.81 -12.71
C LYS A 540 -15.17 17.14 -13.43
N GLY A 541 -13.98 17.35 -14.00
CA GLY A 541 -13.59 18.59 -14.69
C GLY A 541 -13.15 19.72 -13.76
N GLN A 542 -13.06 19.49 -12.44
CA GLN A 542 -12.61 20.52 -11.50
C GLN A 542 -11.07 20.58 -11.47
N PRO A 543 -10.45 21.77 -11.44
CA PRO A 543 -9.00 21.91 -11.26
C PRO A 543 -8.52 21.20 -10.00
N MET A 544 -7.37 20.53 -10.08
CA MET A 544 -6.78 19.79 -8.97
C MET A 544 -5.30 20.11 -8.77
N PHE A 545 -4.56 20.19 -9.89
CA PHE A 545 -3.17 20.61 -9.88
C PHE A 545 -2.95 21.73 -10.88
N HIS A 546 -2.01 22.60 -10.54
CA HIS A 546 -1.57 23.68 -11.38
C HIS A 546 -0.06 23.61 -11.50
N LEU A 547 0.42 23.47 -12.73
CA LEU A 547 1.80 23.71 -13.05
C LEU A 547 1.98 25.21 -13.22
N VAL A 548 2.85 25.79 -12.41
CA VAL A 548 3.05 27.23 -12.35
C VAL A 548 4.52 27.60 -12.35
N TYR A 549 4.76 28.85 -12.75
CA TYR A 549 6.03 29.53 -12.56
C TYR A 549 5.81 30.69 -11.58
N LEU A 550 6.70 30.83 -10.61
CA LEU A 550 6.59 31.81 -9.53
C LEU A 550 7.65 32.89 -9.69
N THR A 551 7.24 34.14 -9.49
CA THR A 551 8.15 35.29 -9.46
C THR A 551 7.88 36.08 -8.20
N TYR A 552 8.95 36.39 -7.44
CA TYR A 552 8.83 37.24 -6.27
C TYR A 552 8.37 38.65 -6.64
N ARG A 553 7.71 39.31 -5.69
CA ARG A 553 7.57 40.77 -5.75
C ARG A 553 8.92 41.46 -5.53
N PRO A 554 9.12 42.65 -6.10
CA PRO A 554 10.34 43.44 -5.84
C PRO A 554 10.62 43.64 -4.35
N GLU A 555 9.58 43.76 -3.53
CA GLU A 555 9.66 44.04 -2.09
C GLU A 555 9.82 42.78 -1.21
N ILE A 556 10.04 41.59 -1.79
CA ILE A 556 10.05 40.32 -1.02
C ILE A 556 10.97 40.34 0.21
N LYS A 557 12.15 40.94 0.09
CA LYS A 557 13.11 41.01 1.20
C LYS A 557 12.54 41.83 2.37
N GLN A 558 11.84 42.92 2.08
CA GLN A 558 11.18 43.74 3.08
C GLN A 558 10.01 43.00 3.72
N ILE A 559 9.20 42.31 2.93
CA ILE A 559 8.08 41.49 3.43
C ILE A 559 8.59 40.41 4.39
N LEU A 560 9.61 39.65 3.98
CA LEU A 560 10.19 38.59 4.82
C LEU A 560 10.85 39.14 6.09
N GLN A 561 11.50 40.30 5.99
CA GLN A 561 12.08 40.97 7.16
C GLN A 561 10.98 41.42 8.14
N GLU A 562 9.92 42.06 7.65
CA GLU A 562 8.77 42.47 8.47
C GLU A 562 8.07 41.26 9.11
N GLU A 563 7.91 40.16 8.38
CA GLU A 563 7.41 38.91 8.94
C GLU A 563 8.34 38.31 10.00
N ASN A 564 9.66 38.44 9.84
CA ASN A 564 10.63 37.99 10.83
C ASN A 564 10.58 38.86 12.10
N GLU A 565 10.54 40.18 11.93
CA GLU A 565 10.40 41.14 13.03
C GLU A 565 9.07 40.93 13.78
N ASN A 566 7.98 40.73 13.05
CA ASN A 566 6.67 40.41 13.64
C ASN A 566 6.65 39.05 14.35
N ARG A 567 7.44 38.07 13.89
CA ARG A 567 7.60 36.78 14.57
C ARG A 567 8.36 36.90 15.89
N HIS A 568 9.32 37.82 15.96
CA HIS A 568 10.11 38.06 17.17
C HIS A 568 9.44 39.00 18.19
N LYS A 569 8.26 39.57 17.87
CA LYS A 569 7.47 40.30 18.87
C LYS A 569 7.01 39.36 19.97
N LEU A 570 7.38 39.70 21.20
CA LEU A 570 6.98 38.94 22.38
C LEU A 570 5.48 39.07 22.63
N VAL A 571 4.91 38.03 23.20
CA VAL A 571 3.52 37.95 23.65
C VAL A 571 3.51 37.98 25.16
N GLU A 572 2.64 38.80 25.73
CA GLU A 572 2.42 38.86 27.17
C GLU A 572 1.54 37.70 27.63
N ASP A 573 1.96 37.02 28.69
CA ASP A 573 1.22 35.98 29.41
C ASP A 573 1.51 36.09 30.92
N SER A 574 0.79 35.31 31.72
CA SER A 574 1.01 35.25 33.16
C SER A 574 0.83 33.83 33.70
N VAL A 575 1.69 33.46 34.65
CA VAL A 575 1.65 32.13 35.27
C VAL A 575 1.72 32.26 36.78
N ASN A 576 0.89 31.49 37.48
CA ASN A 576 1.01 31.36 38.93
C ASN A 576 2.19 30.44 39.25
N TRP A 577 3.19 31.00 39.93
CA TRP A 577 4.37 30.26 40.35
C TRP A 577 4.61 30.55 41.83
N GLN A 578 4.55 29.51 42.65
CA GLN A 578 4.46 29.63 44.11
C GLN A 578 3.27 30.53 44.54
N SER A 579 3.48 31.46 45.47
CA SER A 579 2.47 32.39 45.99
C SER A 579 2.42 33.74 45.26
N GLN A 580 2.98 33.82 44.04
CA GLN A 580 2.93 35.03 43.20
C GLN A 580 2.61 34.71 41.74
N THR A 581 2.09 35.70 41.02
CA THR A 581 1.81 35.59 39.58
C THR A 581 2.93 36.26 38.80
N LEU A 582 3.70 35.47 38.05
CA LEU A 582 4.75 35.97 37.17
C LEU A 582 4.14 36.62 35.95
N GLN A 583 4.69 37.75 35.53
CA GLN A 583 4.41 38.33 34.20
C GLN A 583 5.48 37.85 33.24
N ILE A 584 5.08 37.26 32.13
CA ILE A 584 6.00 36.61 31.19
C ILE A 584 5.76 37.17 29.79
N GLU A 585 6.76 37.81 29.22
CA GLU A 585 6.79 38.15 27.80
C GLU A 585 7.58 37.07 27.05
N HIS A 586 6.98 36.41 26.07
CA HIS A 586 7.60 35.24 25.42
C HIS A 586 7.51 35.24 23.90
N SER A 587 8.44 34.55 23.24
CA SER A 587 8.32 34.25 21.80
C SER A 587 6.99 33.55 21.51
N ARG A 588 6.34 33.87 20.39
CA ARG A 588 5.09 33.21 19.98
C ARG A 588 5.24 31.69 19.98
N LEU A 589 4.27 31.01 20.58
CA LEU A 589 4.20 29.56 20.64
C LEU A 589 3.21 29.03 19.61
N ASP A 590 3.52 27.92 18.96
CA ASP A 590 2.57 27.18 18.11
C ASP A 590 1.99 25.94 18.81
N SER A 591 2.61 25.54 19.92
CA SER A 591 2.19 24.42 20.76
C SER A 591 2.58 24.66 22.22
N GLY A 592 1.71 24.23 23.12
CA GLY A 592 1.86 24.44 24.57
C GLY A 592 1.43 25.83 25.04
N SER A 593 1.41 26.00 26.36
CA SER A 593 1.25 27.30 27.04
C SER A 593 2.42 27.51 28.00
N VAL A 594 2.67 28.77 28.39
CA VAL A 594 3.78 29.10 29.30
C VAL A 594 3.64 28.38 30.65
N ALA A 595 2.42 28.04 31.07
CA ALA A 595 2.16 27.27 32.29
C ALA A 595 2.83 25.88 32.27
N ASN A 596 2.98 25.27 31.09
CA ASN A 596 3.65 23.98 30.94
C ASN A 596 5.14 24.03 31.33
N LEU A 597 5.76 25.22 31.35
CA LEU A 597 7.16 25.37 31.73
C LEU A 597 7.40 25.25 33.25
N PHE A 598 6.33 25.24 34.04
CA PHE A 598 6.39 25.29 35.51
C PHE A 598 5.48 24.24 36.18
N ASP A 599 4.98 23.25 35.43
CA ASP A 599 4.03 22.25 35.91
C ASP A 599 4.70 20.96 36.42
N ALA A 600 6.03 20.84 36.26
CA ALA A 600 6.81 19.65 36.58
C ALA A 600 6.38 18.36 35.85
N ASP A 601 5.64 18.47 34.73
CA ASP A 601 5.26 17.33 33.88
C ASP A 601 6.15 17.25 32.63
N LEU A 602 7.05 16.26 32.61
CA LEU A 602 7.96 16.04 31.49
C LEU A 602 7.29 15.61 30.18
N ASN A 603 5.97 15.40 30.17
CA ASN A 603 5.18 15.11 28.97
C ASN A 603 4.58 16.36 28.32
N THR A 604 4.63 17.51 29.00
CA THR A 604 4.22 18.81 28.44
C THR A 604 5.46 19.58 27.96
N LEU A 605 5.27 20.47 26.98
CA LEU A 605 6.32 21.33 26.44
C LEU A 605 5.72 22.59 25.83
N VAL A 606 6.58 23.56 25.56
CA VAL A 606 6.30 24.66 24.63
C VAL A 606 7.17 24.55 23.39
N ARG A 607 6.61 24.97 22.25
CA ARG A 607 7.33 25.05 20.99
C ARG A 607 7.11 26.42 20.35
N THR A 608 8.20 27.07 19.94
CA THR A 608 8.11 28.37 19.26
C THR A 608 7.49 28.23 17.88
N ASN A 609 6.74 29.23 17.42
CA ASN A 609 6.21 29.28 16.06
C ASN A 609 7.29 29.71 15.05
N LYS A 610 8.27 28.83 14.82
CA LYS A 610 9.44 29.06 13.96
C LYS A 610 10.21 30.33 14.32
N VAL A 611 10.55 30.47 15.61
CA VAL A 611 11.35 31.58 16.16
C VAL A 611 12.57 31.00 16.86
N ASN A 612 13.76 31.43 16.44
CA ASN A 612 15.04 31.07 17.03
C ASN A 612 15.91 32.34 17.14
N PRO A 613 16.29 32.80 18.35
CA PRO A 613 16.12 32.11 19.63
C PRO A 613 14.70 32.19 20.21
N LEU A 614 14.35 31.18 21.02
CA LEU A 614 13.23 31.28 21.97
C LEU A 614 13.64 32.27 23.06
N VAL A 615 12.80 33.26 23.36
CA VAL A 615 13.03 34.27 24.39
C VAL A 615 11.87 34.25 25.39
N LEU A 616 12.21 34.28 26.68
CA LEU A 616 11.30 34.39 27.82
C LEU A 616 11.81 35.49 28.75
N GLU A 617 11.09 36.60 28.83
CA GLU A 617 11.30 37.63 29.84
C GLU A 617 10.30 37.43 30.98
N ILE A 618 10.83 37.14 32.17
CA ILE A 618 10.03 36.78 33.35
C ILE A 618 10.25 37.86 34.39
N ARG A 619 9.18 38.54 34.78
CA ARG A 619 9.17 39.59 35.80
C ARG A 619 8.54 39.06 37.07
N PHE A 620 9.29 39.20 38.17
CA PHE A 620 8.87 38.80 39.51
C PHE A 620 8.29 40.02 40.24
N PRO A 621 6.98 40.03 40.57
CA PRO A 621 6.39 41.11 41.37
C PRO A 621 7.07 41.27 42.74
N GLN A 622 7.47 40.16 43.35
CA GLN A 622 8.30 40.12 44.55
C GLN A 622 9.68 39.58 44.17
N PRO A 623 10.78 40.36 44.33
CA PRO A 623 12.12 39.92 43.97
C PRO A 623 12.49 38.59 44.64
N VAL A 624 13.12 37.71 43.86
CA VAL A 624 13.46 36.35 44.30
C VAL A 624 14.98 36.20 44.34
N GLN A 625 15.48 35.55 45.39
CA GLN A 625 16.90 35.18 45.45
C GLN A 625 17.12 33.87 44.68
N MET A 626 18.11 33.84 43.80
CA MET A 626 18.35 32.70 42.90
C MET A 626 19.85 32.47 42.70
N ASN A 627 20.25 31.20 42.59
CA ASN A 627 21.63 30.75 42.39
C ASN A 627 21.88 30.25 40.96
N ALA A 628 20.86 29.70 40.33
CA ALA A 628 20.96 29.14 38.99
C ALA A 628 19.57 28.96 38.37
N VAL A 629 19.55 28.80 37.05
CA VAL A 629 18.37 28.35 36.31
C VAL A 629 18.69 27.03 35.66
N GLN A 630 17.84 26.03 35.89
CA GLN A 630 17.88 24.77 35.17
C GLN A 630 16.74 24.74 34.15
N ILE A 631 17.05 24.37 32.92
CA ILE A 631 16.07 24.21 31.85
C ILE A 631 16.16 22.82 31.25
N ARG A 632 15.02 22.24 30.87
CA ARG A 632 14.97 20.97 30.15
C ARG A 632 14.67 21.19 28.67
N VAL A 633 15.56 20.70 27.83
CA VAL A 633 15.55 20.96 26.38
C VAL A 633 15.68 19.67 25.57
N GLY A 634 15.48 19.78 24.27
CA GLY A 634 15.53 18.65 23.33
C GLY A 634 16.95 18.19 23.00
N SER A 635 17.04 17.38 21.95
CA SER A 635 18.29 16.77 21.48
C SER A 635 19.27 17.73 20.81
N GLU A 636 18.84 18.92 20.41
CA GLU A 636 19.57 19.88 19.55
C GLU A 636 20.81 20.49 20.23
N ALA A 637 21.76 21.01 19.45
CA ALA A 637 22.88 21.77 20.02
C ALA A 637 22.43 23.18 20.38
N LEU A 638 22.42 23.52 21.67
CA LEU A 638 21.75 24.70 22.19
C LEU A 638 22.71 25.61 22.95
N GLN A 639 22.54 26.91 22.74
CA GLN A 639 23.14 27.96 23.55
C GLN A 639 22.02 28.59 24.38
N ALA A 640 22.11 28.45 25.70
CA ALA A 640 21.19 29.08 26.64
C ALA A 640 21.88 30.30 27.26
N GLU A 641 21.18 31.41 27.35
CA GLU A 641 21.66 32.66 27.94
C GLU A 641 20.61 33.17 28.94
N ALA A 642 21.04 33.54 30.14
CA ALA A 642 20.22 34.18 31.15
C ALA A 642 20.74 35.60 31.40
N ARG A 643 19.92 36.61 31.12
CA ARG A 643 20.16 38.01 31.48
C ARG A 643 19.39 38.35 32.74
N VAL A 644 20.10 38.65 33.81
CA VAL A 644 19.56 38.86 35.14
C VAL A 644 19.55 40.34 35.47
N PHE A 645 18.38 40.89 35.78
CA PHE A 645 18.20 42.27 36.23
C PHE A 645 17.93 42.29 37.74
N LEU A 646 18.82 42.96 38.47
CA LEU A 646 18.73 43.13 39.92
C LEU A 646 17.71 44.23 40.27
N GLN A 647 17.10 44.15 41.46
CA GLN A 647 16.09 45.10 41.95
C GLN A 647 16.48 46.60 41.82
N ASN A 648 17.78 46.92 41.87
CA ASN A 648 18.30 48.29 41.76
C ASN A 648 19.35 48.45 40.62
N GLY A 649 19.53 47.45 39.77
CA GLY A 649 20.53 47.44 38.70
C GLY A 649 19.96 47.89 37.36
N LYS A 650 20.65 48.79 36.66
CA LYS A 650 20.28 49.18 35.29
C LYS A 650 20.85 48.24 34.21
N GLU A 651 22.00 47.64 34.48
CA GLU A 651 22.70 46.74 33.56
C GLU A 651 22.42 45.29 33.96
N PRO A 652 22.08 44.39 33.01
CA PRO A 652 21.90 42.98 33.30
C PRO A 652 23.24 42.25 33.48
N LEU A 653 23.25 41.28 34.38
CA LEU A 653 24.32 40.27 34.45
C LEU A 653 23.99 39.17 33.43
N VAL A 654 24.98 38.77 32.62
CA VAL A 654 24.78 37.79 31.54
C VAL A 654 25.51 36.49 31.88
N PHE A 655 24.76 35.40 31.95
CA PHE A 655 25.27 34.05 32.13
C PHE A 655 24.91 33.22 30.90
N SER A 656 25.80 32.32 30.48
CA SER A 656 25.53 31.49 29.31
C SER A 656 26.06 30.08 29.51
N GLN A 657 25.36 29.12 28.91
CA GLN A 657 25.73 27.72 28.91
C GLN A 657 25.52 27.14 27.52
N PHE A 658 26.47 26.33 27.06
CA PHE A 658 26.36 25.58 25.82
C PHE A 658 26.17 24.09 26.12
N ALA A 659 25.30 23.43 25.36
CA ALA A 659 25.15 21.99 25.39
C ALA A 659 25.15 21.41 23.97
N SER A 660 26.00 20.41 23.78
CA SER A 660 26.07 19.66 22.52
C SER A 660 24.82 18.80 22.27
N ARG A 661 24.68 18.34 21.03
CA ARG A 661 23.62 17.45 20.59
C ARG A 661 23.63 16.10 21.35
N THR A 662 22.45 15.57 21.67
CA THR A 662 22.24 14.32 22.45
C THR A 662 21.18 13.41 21.79
N ASN A 663 21.06 12.14 22.21
CA ASN A 663 20.06 11.19 21.70
C ASN A 663 18.68 11.29 22.39
N GLY A 664 18.33 12.46 22.91
CA GLY A 664 17.10 12.71 23.66
C GLY A 664 17.21 13.99 24.48
N ASN A 665 16.21 14.23 25.33
CA ASN A 665 16.13 15.41 26.17
C ASN A 665 17.31 15.49 27.15
N LYS A 666 17.74 16.71 27.45
CA LYS A 666 18.82 17.00 28.39
C LYS A 666 18.45 18.18 29.29
N ASP A 667 19.09 18.23 30.44
CA ASP A 667 18.99 19.36 31.35
C ASP A 667 20.21 20.26 31.16
N MET A 668 19.98 21.57 31.07
CA MET A 668 21.02 22.60 31.03
C MET A 668 20.87 23.46 32.26
N GLN A 669 21.94 23.59 33.05
CA GLN A 669 21.98 24.47 34.21
C GLN A 669 22.86 25.68 33.89
N ILE A 670 22.33 26.87 34.12
CA ILE A 670 23.03 28.15 34.00
C ILE A 670 23.31 28.60 35.42
N ASP A 671 24.55 28.37 35.88
CA ASP A 671 24.99 28.74 37.21
C ASP A 671 25.33 30.23 37.28
N PHE A 672 24.86 30.89 38.34
CA PHE A 672 25.31 32.24 38.69
C PHE A 672 26.57 32.14 39.56
N ASP A 673 27.43 33.15 39.48
CA ASP A 673 28.67 33.20 40.27
C ASP A 673 28.42 33.39 41.77
N GLN A 674 27.24 33.91 42.13
CA GLN A 674 26.75 34.03 43.51
C GLN A 674 25.21 34.15 43.53
N PRO A 675 24.56 33.96 44.69
CA PRO A 675 23.13 34.21 44.85
C PRO A 675 22.78 35.68 44.56
N TYR A 676 21.88 35.93 43.62
CA TYR A 676 21.39 37.28 43.30
C TYR A 676 19.92 37.45 43.65
N THR A 677 19.51 38.66 44.05
CA THR A 677 18.09 39.03 44.19
C THR A 677 17.62 39.69 42.90
N LEU A 678 16.86 38.93 42.10
CA LEU A 678 16.42 39.33 40.76
C LEU A 678 15.01 39.91 40.80
N GLN A 679 14.77 40.92 39.97
CA GLN A 679 13.43 41.41 39.66
C GLN A 679 12.96 40.93 38.28
N THR A 680 13.87 40.80 37.32
CA THR A 680 13.58 40.30 35.97
C THR A 680 14.67 39.35 35.53
N ILE A 681 14.30 38.28 34.82
CA ILE A 681 15.24 37.40 34.12
C ILE A 681 14.79 37.22 32.68
N ILE A 682 15.71 37.35 31.73
CA ILE A 682 15.48 37.03 30.32
C ILE A 682 16.25 35.77 29.99
N ILE A 683 15.54 34.69 29.68
CA ILE A 683 16.10 33.43 29.24
C ILE A 683 15.98 33.37 27.72
N SER A 684 17.10 33.21 27.04
CA SER A 684 17.19 33.01 25.59
C SER A 684 17.75 31.63 25.31
N LEU A 685 17.08 30.87 24.44
CA LEU A 685 17.49 29.54 24.02
C LEU A 685 17.64 29.52 22.50
N LYS A 686 18.88 29.39 22.03
CA LYS A 686 19.23 29.41 20.61
C LYS A 686 19.66 28.03 20.14
N ASP A 687 19.00 27.51 19.10
CA ASP A 687 19.56 26.41 18.32
C ASP A 687 20.72 26.94 17.49
N SER A 688 21.92 26.47 17.84
CA SER A 688 23.18 26.97 17.29
C SER A 688 23.48 26.42 15.89
N GLU A 689 22.80 25.34 15.49
CA GLU A 689 22.99 24.69 14.18
C GLU A 689 21.88 25.06 13.18
N ALA A 690 20.84 25.77 13.62
CA ALA A 690 19.67 26.12 12.82
C ALA A 690 19.59 27.60 12.43
N THR A 691 18.69 27.92 11.51
CA THR A 691 18.40 29.30 11.09
C THR A 691 17.47 30.00 12.09
N GLU A 692 17.28 31.32 11.95
CA GLU A 692 16.32 32.09 12.77
C GLU A 692 14.87 31.62 12.63
N ILE A 693 14.54 30.94 11.52
CA ILE A 693 13.21 30.38 11.23
C ILE A 693 13.20 28.90 11.56
N THR A 694 13.25 28.56 12.85
CA THR A 694 13.25 27.16 13.32
C THR A 694 12.41 27.02 14.59
N PHE A 695 11.79 25.86 14.77
CA PHE A 695 11.08 25.51 16.00
C PHE A 695 12.08 25.22 17.12
N VAL A 696 11.95 25.91 18.25
CA VAL A 696 12.73 25.65 19.46
C VAL A 696 11.79 25.09 20.52
N HIS A 697 12.19 24.00 21.16
CA HIS A 697 11.41 23.27 22.16
C HIS A 697 11.98 23.47 23.56
N LEU A 698 11.11 23.70 24.54
CA LEU A 698 11.47 23.82 25.95
C LEU A 698 10.42 23.09 26.78
N TRP A 699 10.85 22.20 27.67
CA TRP A 699 9.95 21.38 28.49
C TRP A 699 9.69 22.04 29.83
N GLU A 700 10.74 22.33 30.60
CA GLU A 700 10.63 22.77 31.99
C GLU A 700 11.65 23.87 32.29
N ILE A 701 11.29 24.78 33.20
CA ILE A 701 12.18 25.75 33.84
C ILE A 701 12.10 25.58 35.35
N ILE A 702 13.26 25.35 35.96
CA ILE A 702 13.42 25.25 37.41
C ILE A 702 14.34 26.36 37.87
N PHE A 703 13.83 27.22 38.75
CA PHE A 703 14.61 28.23 39.43
C PHE A 703 15.25 27.64 40.68
N LEU A 704 16.59 27.64 40.75
CA LEU A 704 17.33 27.10 41.89
C LEU A 704 17.55 28.22 42.91
N ILE A 705 16.81 28.16 44.01
CA ILE A 705 16.83 29.10 45.14
C ILE A 705 17.84 28.58 46.18
N PRO A 706 18.59 29.45 46.88
CA PRO A 706 19.56 29.06 47.92
C PRO A 706 19.01 28.28 49.10
#